data_AF-A0A2G7M402-F1
#
_entry.id   AF-A0A2G7M402-F1
#
_cell.length_a   1.000
_cell.length_b   1.000
_cell.length_c   1.000
_cell.angle_alpha   90.00
_cell.angle_beta   90.00
_cell.angle_gamma   90.00
#
_symmetry.space_group_name_H-M   'P 1'
#
loop_
_entity.id
_entity.type
_entity.pdbx_description
1 polymer ?
#
loop_
_entity_poly.entity_id
_entity_poly.type
_entity_poly.pdbx_seq_one_letter_code
_entity_poly.pdbx_strand_id
1 'polypeptide(L)'
;MRSSNHSKNNSSNQLITRRSGCSLATCLLSAVMALTFVPTYPAEHASAATTANVSQGGFTQDQLDGLAYLNEIRAKVGVGPLELDARLSQASHAHAAYYNTTQFKGRTAHEEGPGTPGFTGVRAGDRGKAAGWPNTMVAEVMAFNMATTRQAIDGWLSTAYHRQIILDEDYTSVGIGLQNGTAVMNPASMKLQRDSTEARVYPYDGMKGADVGFYGFENPNPLVAFGVEHSGGIISASAGFAIDSFEASILDAQGKDVPYYSELHGNTVFFYPKDVLDGYSVYTVKFDYTLYKESQRRSKTWSFTTGKGNTMKGLTAQYDELVLNSGSKLPMQITASYDDGTFATPKTAITYSSSSPTSLKVSPDGVLEGVKPGSYKVTLSSGEVQGTVPVRVFERLKSKSYPSTDPAKIKDIAGRADQSAIEWALRSGIVGADANGKFRPDDSVSEAQFLIMLLRTYKIDDESYASKKKKHWAEGAYNVAKARNLLLFSSGPGKSEFRDKPMNRYRTAGLIASMDGVNFDFPYALNYVLAHNYMRGTQGNQSSMFGSNDIVTRAQAAVILMHLQSNMKQLVGAPKSVTSEEKQAEHLFPEVYIKPALGSKTLIVEFGTDGRLLVEGKFTDQASKQLEIQIDQHLDNVQTGKLLEKIPVQIDSSGHFSISSTGTYSDAILNVFLRTPEAIYAINVKRGSMNASDYSR
;
A
#
# COMPACT_ATOMS: atom_id res chain seq x y z
N MET A 1 37.89 44.86 4.22
CA MET A 1 38.41 46.02 3.46
C MET A 1 37.96 45.88 2.01
N ARG A 2 37.42 46.96 1.38
CA ARG A 2 37.08 47.11 -0.06
C ARG A 2 36.03 46.09 -0.59
N SER A 3 35.00 46.41 -1.38
CA SER A 3 34.80 47.38 -2.48
C SER A 3 35.50 46.93 -3.78
N SER A 4 34.90 46.92 -4.98
CA SER A 4 33.49 47.12 -5.43
C SER A 4 33.42 46.81 -6.96
N ASN A 5 32.37 47.29 -7.64
CA ASN A 5 32.18 47.43 -9.09
C ASN A 5 31.67 46.16 -9.80
N HIS A 6 30.54 46.17 -10.53
CA HIS A 6 30.10 46.98 -11.70
C HIS A 6 30.64 46.48 -13.05
N SER A 7 29.72 45.98 -13.88
CA SER A 7 29.63 46.39 -15.28
C SER A 7 28.18 46.26 -15.78
N LYS A 8 27.71 47.26 -16.53
CA LYS A 8 26.57 47.18 -17.46
C LYS A 8 27.13 47.53 -18.83
N ASN A 9 26.68 46.83 -19.88
CA ASN A 9 26.40 47.29 -21.26
C ASN A 9 26.56 46.13 -22.26
N ASN A 10 26.07 46.18 -23.50
CA ASN A 10 24.91 46.83 -24.17
C ASN A 10 25.03 46.47 -25.68
N SER A 11 23.98 46.66 -26.49
CA SER A 11 24.01 46.78 -27.98
C SER A 11 24.52 45.57 -28.81
N SER A 12 24.18 45.36 -30.09
CA SER A 12 23.08 45.85 -30.97
C SER A 12 23.05 45.07 -32.31
N ASN A 13 21.92 45.12 -33.03
CA ASN A 13 21.79 44.90 -34.50
C ASN A 13 22.02 43.45 -35.04
N GLN A 14 21.61 43.07 -36.27
CA GLN A 14 20.99 43.83 -37.39
C GLN A 14 19.94 43.01 -38.21
N LEU A 15 19.30 43.63 -39.20
CA LEU A 15 18.27 43.06 -40.10
C LEU A 15 18.84 42.43 -41.39
N ILE A 16 18.03 41.62 -42.09
CA ILE A 16 17.89 41.42 -43.57
C ILE A 16 16.95 40.21 -43.83
N THR A 17 16.02 40.06 -44.78
CA THR A 17 14.96 40.87 -45.46
C THR A 17 14.38 40.02 -46.62
N ARG A 18 13.05 39.78 -46.72
CA ARG A 18 12.26 39.38 -47.94
C ARG A 18 12.63 38.02 -48.60
N ARG A 19 11.84 37.32 -49.46
CA ARG A 19 10.48 37.35 -50.10
C ARG A 19 10.15 35.86 -50.50
N SER A 20 9.04 35.31 -51.00
CA SER A 20 7.66 35.61 -51.51
C SER A 20 6.84 34.27 -51.36
N GLY A 21 5.56 34.03 -51.74
CA GLY A 21 4.44 34.81 -52.32
C GLY A 21 3.49 33.90 -53.17
N CYS A 22 2.18 34.22 -53.28
CA CYS A 22 1.07 33.47 -53.97
C CYS A 22 0.63 32.15 -53.29
N SER A 23 -0.63 31.69 -53.37
CA SER A 23 -1.71 31.97 -54.35
C SER A 23 -3.08 32.34 -53.73
N LEU A 24 -4.04 32.77 -54.57
CA LEU A 24 -5.44 33.07 -54.23
C LEU A 24 -6.35 31.85 -54.39
N ALA A 25 -7.49 31.86 -53.67
CA ALA A 25 -8.76 31.33 -54.17
C ALA A 25 -9.94 32.09 -53.52
N THR A 26 -10.85 32.62 -54.33
CA THR A 26 -12.12 33.24 -53.88
C THR A 26 -13.26 32.70 -54.72
N CYS A 27 -14.33 32.23 -54.07
CA CYS A 27 -15.61 31.91 -54.70
C CYS A 27 -16.74 32.65 -53.99
N LEU A 28 -17.65 33.23 -54.77
CA LEU A 28 -18.94 33.71 -54.28
C LEU A 28 -19.90 32.51 -54.15
N LEU A 29 -20.89 32.62 -53.27
CA LEU A 29 -22.20 32.04 -53.55
C LEU A 29 -23.32 32.90 -52.97
N SER A 30 -24.50 32.81 -53.57
CA SER A 30 -25.58 33.79 -53.43
C SER A 30 -26.56 33.49 -52.30
N ALA A 31 -27.27 34.53 -51.85
CA ALA A 31 -28.36 34.39 -50.89
C ALA A 31 -29.59 33.69 -51.48
N VAL A 32 -30.26 32.86 -50.67
CA VAL A 32 -31.65 32.43 -50.85
C VAL A 32 -32.36 32.64 -49.51
N MET A 33 -33.59 33.15 -49.55
CA MET A 33 -34.34 33.60 -48.38
C MET A 33 -35.54 32.66 -48.12
N ALA A 34 -35.66 32.12 -46.91
CA ALA A 34 -36.84 31.40 -46.44
C ALA A 34 -37.02 31.62 -44.93
N LEU A 35 -38.25 31.88 -44.49
CA LEU A 35 -38.60 32.06 -43.07
C LEU A 35 -39.10 30.75 -42.47
N THR A 36 -38.80 30.51 -41.20
CA THR A 36 -39.80 29.96 -40.26
C THR A 36 -39.54 30.41 -38.81
N PHE A 37 -40.65 30.52 -38.08
CA PHE A 37 -40.82 31.07 -36.73
C PHE A 37 -39.85 30.58 -35.64
N VAL A 38 -39.51 31.49 -34.73
CA VAL A 38 -39.15 31.21 -33.33
C VAL A 38 -40.04 32.09 -32.43
N PRO A 39 -40.76 31.53 -31.44
CA PRO A 39 -41.58 32.33 -30.52
C PRO A 39 -40.72 32.94 -29.41
N THR A 40 -40.73 34.27 -29.30
CA THR A 40 -40.20 34.99 -28.14
C THR A 40 -41.29 35.24 -27.12
N TYR A 41 -41.02 35.01 -25.83
CA TYR A 41 -41.81 35.52 -24.72
C TYR A 41 -41.04 36.63 -24.01
N PRO A 42 -41.65 37.81 -23.75
CA PRO A 42 -40.97 38.94 -23.15
C PRO A 42 -40.87 38.79 -21.62
N ALA A 43 -39.88 39.45 -21.04
CA ALA A 43 -39.81 39.70 -19.61
C ALA A 43 -40.23 41.15 -19.32
N GLU A 44 -41.22 41.35 -18.45
CA GLU A 44 -41.24 42.47 -17.50
C GLU A 44 -42.41 42.34 -16.51
N HIS A 45 -42.12 42.46 -15.21
CA HIS A 45 -42.43 43.67 -14.44
C HIS A 45 -42.04 43.49 -12.97
N ALA A 46 -41.40 44.51 -12.39
CA ALA A 46 -41.19 44.64 -10.96
C ALA A 46 -42.02 45.80 -10.42
N SER A 47 -42.56 45.65 -9.21
CA SER A 47 -43.05 46.77 -8.39
C SER A 47 -42.95 46.36 -6.91
N ALA A 48 -42.68 47.32 -6.03
CA ALA A 48 -42.28 47.06 -4.65
C ALA A 48 -43.02 47.96 -3.65
N ALA A 49 -43.35 47.41 -2.47
CA ALA A 49 -43.87 48.15 -1.32
C ALA A 49 -43.47 47.47 0.02
N THR A 50 -42.33 47.88 0.55
CA THR A 50 -42.10 48.34 1.94
C THR A 50 -43.36 48.35 2.84
N THR A 51 -43.38 47.88 4.11
CA THR A 51 -42.31 47.31 4.97
C THR A 51 -42.90 46.66 6.23
N ALA A 52 -42.24 45.62 6.77
CA ALA A 52 -42.22 45.32 8.21
C ALA A 52 -40.90 44.61 8.56
N ASN A 53 -40.17 45.07 9.58
CA ASN A 53 -38.78 44.68 9.79
C ASN A 53 -38.59 43.36 10.55
N VAL A 54 -37.88 42.42 9.93
CA VAL A 54 -36.94 41.51 10.62
C VAL A 54 -35.63 41.56 9.81
N SER A 55 -34.48 41.61 10.48
CA SER A 55 -33.19 41.97 9.85
C SER A 55 -32.63 40.87 8.94
N GLN A 56 -32.88 40.99 7.64
CA GLN A 56 -32.18 40.25 6.57
C GLN A 56 -30.76 40.80 6.39
N GLY A 57 -29.75 40.03 6.78
CA GLY A 57 -28.38 40.20 6.29
C GLY A 57 -28.20 39.38 5.01
N GLY A 58 -27.71 40.00 3.94
CA GLY A 58 -27.44 39.28 2.68
C GLY A 58 -26.24 38.34 2.77
N PHE A 59 -26.15 37.39 1.83
CA PHE A 59 -24.99 36.50 1.69
C PHE A 59 -23.70 37.28 1.45
N THR A 60 -22.57 36.77 1.97
CA THR A 60 -21.24 37.34 1.74
C THR A 60 -20.72 36.99 0.35
N GLN A 61 -19.76 37.77 -0.16
CA GLN A 61 -19.17 37.49 -1.46
C GLN A 61 -18.49 36.12 -1.52
N ASP A 62 -17.83 35.67 -0.44
CA ASP A 62 -17.20 34.34 -0.37
C ASP A 62 -18.23 33.18 -0.44
N GLN A 63 -19.43 33.35 0.17
CA GLN A 63 -20.53 32.40 0.01
C GLN A 63 -21.05 32.37 -1.43
N LEU A 64 -21.18 33.53 -2.08
CA LEU A 64 -21.68 33.66 -3.46
C LEU A 64 -20.67 33.11 -4.48
N ASP A 65 -19.39 33.45 -4.34
CA ASP A 65 -18.29 32.96 -5.19
C ASP A 65 -18.11 31.44 -5.02
N GLY A 66 -18.21 30.94 -3.78
CA GLY A 66 -18.19 29.52 -3.47
C GLY A 66 -19.38 28.76 -4.07
N LEU A 67 -20.60 29.29 -3.94
CA LEU A 67 -21.79 28.70 -4.56
C LEU A 67 -21.66 28.66 -6.09
N ALA A 68 -21.26 29.79 -6.70
CA ALA A 68 -21.08 29.89 -8.14
C ALA A 68 -20.06 28.87 -8.65
N TYR A 69 -18.94 28.70 -7.94
CA TYR A 69 -17.92 27.71 -8.28
C TYR A 69 -18.40 26.27 -8.14
N LEU A 70 -19.08 25.91 -7.04
CA LEU A 70 -19.65 24.57 -6.88
C LEU A 70 -20.72 24.27 -7.94
N ASN A 71 -21.57 25.25 -8.27
CA ASN A 71 -22.59 25.11 -9.32
C ASN A 71 -21.98 25.00 -10.73
N GLU A 72 -20.85 25.66 -11.00
CA GLU A 72 -20.08 25.47 -12.24
C GLU A 72 -19.59 24.02 -12.39
N ILE A 73 -19.23 23.36 -11.29
CA ILE A 73 -18.79 21.95 -11.27
C ILE A 73 -19.98 21.00 -11.33
N ARG A 74 -21.03 21.22 -10.54
CA ARG A 74 -22.27 20.44 -10.56
C ARG A 74 -22.89 20.39 -11.97
N ALA A 75 -22.90 21.51 -12.68
CA ALA A 75 -23.35 21.58 -14.07
C ALA A 75 -22.52 20.72 -15.04
N LYS A 76 -21.20 20.58 -14.83
CA LYS A 76 -20.32 19.73 -15.66
C LYS A 76 -20.39 18.24 -15.29
N VAL A 77 -20.66 17.93 -14.03
CA VAL A 77 -20.96 16.57 -13.54
C VAL A 77 -22.35 16.10 -14.03
N GLY A 78 -23.26 17.03 -14.30
CA GLY A 78 -24.61 16.78 -14.81
C GLY A 78 -25.68 16.73 -13.72
N VAL A 79 -25.45 17.34 -12.55
CA VAL A 79 -26.41 17.43 -11.44
C VAL A 79 -26.92 18.86 -11.25
N GLY A 80 -28.13 19.00 -10.71
CA GLY A 80 -28.81 20.31 -10.58
C GLY A 80 -28.06 21.31 -9.69
N PRO A 81 -28.20 22.63 -9.92
CA PRO A 81 -27.57 23.65 -9.07
C PRO A 81 -28.17 23.65 -7.66
N LEU A 82 -27.37 24.12 -6.70
CA LEU A 82 -27.80 24.41 -5.33
C LEU A 82 -28.21 25.88 -5.21
N GLU A 83 -29.26 26.16 -4.43
CA GLU A 83 -29.66 27.51 -4.02
C GLU A 83 -29.22 27.79 -2.57
N LEU A 84 -28.62 28.97 -2.32
CA LEU A 84 -28.24 29.39 -0.96
C LEU A 84 -29.47 29.72 -0.12
N ASP A 85 -29.64 29.04 1.03
CA ASP A 85 -30.69 29.35 2.01
C ASP A 85 -30.09 30.09 3.23
N ALA A 86 -30.72 31.19 3.63
CA ALA A 86 -30.25 32.02 4.74
C ALA A 86 -30.28 31.29 6.11
N ARG A 87 -31.24 30.37 6.31
CA ARG A 87 -31.41 29.61 7.56
C ARG A 87 -30.36 28.51 7.67
N LEU A 88 -30.14 27.78 6.58
CA LEU A 88 -29.07 26.79 6.51
C LEU A 88 -27.71 27.48 6.66
N SER A 89 -27.50 28.64 6.02
CA SER A 89 -26.26 29.41 6.17
C SER A 89 -26.05 29.93 7.59
N GLN A 90 -27.11 30.37 8.27
CA GLN A 90 -27.08 30.69 9.71
C GLN A 90 -26.66 29.47 10.55
N ALA A 91 -27.23 28.28 10.27
CA ALA A 91 -26.87 27.04 10.95
C ALA A 91 -25.40 26.64 10.72
N SER A 92 -24.92 26.67 9.46
CA SER A 92 -23.51 26.38 9.12
C SER A 92 -22.55 27.35 9.82
N HIS A 93 -22.88 28.64 9.83
CA HIS A 93 -22.04 29.70 10.41
C HIS A 93 -22.02 29.62 11.95
N ALA A 94 -23.17 29.32 12.58
CA ALA A 94 -23.25 29.05 14.00
C ALA A 94 -22.45 27.80 14.40
N HIS A 95 -22.56 26.72 13.62
CA HIS A 95 -21.82 25.48 13.89
C HIS A 95 -20.31 25.65 13.74
N ALA A 96 -19.86 26.39 12.71
CA ALA A 96 -18.44 26.73 12.55
C ALA A 96 -17.89 27.52 13.75
N ALA A 97 -18.65 28.49 14.26
CA ALA A 97 -18.29 29.24 15.47
C ALA A 97 -18.31 28.35 16.73
N TYR A 98 -19.33 27.49 16.89
CA TYR A 98 -19.45 26.54 17.99
C TYR A 98 -18.24 25.60 18.05
N TYR A 99 -17.90 24.97 16.92
CA TYR A 99 -16.76 24.07 16.80
C TYR A 99 -15.46 24.75 17.22
N ASN A 100 -15.21 25.98 16.74
CA ASN A 100 -14.02 26.77 17.09
C ASN A 100 -13.87 27.03 18.60
N THR A 101 -14.96 27.12 19.35
CA THR A 101 -14.93 27.34 20.82
C THR A 101 -14.83 26.05 21.63
N THR A 102 -15.24 24.90 21.07
CA THR A 102 -15.39 23.65 21.83
C THR A 102 -14.33 22.59 21.52
N GLN A 103 -13.78 22.57 20.29
CA GLN A 103 -12.68 21.71 19.82
C GLN A 103 -12.75 20.26 20.33
N PHE A 104 -13.65 19.46 19.74
CA PHE A 104 -13.67 17.99 19.88
C PHE A 104 -13.68 17.42 21.32
N LYS A 105 -14.37 18.05 22.28
CA LYS A 105 -14.52 17.50 23.65
C LYS A 105 -15.42 16.25 23.69
N GLY A 106 -14.85 15.12 23.28
CA GLY A 106 -15.44 13.77 23.37
C GLY A 106 -16.60 13.50 22.39
N ARG A 107 -16.60 14.14 21.21
CA ARG A 107 -17.65 14.03 20.17
C ARG A 107 -17.03 14.09 18.77
N THR A 108 -17.82 13.80 17.74
CA THR A 108 -17.44 14.03 16.34
C THR A 108 -17.44 15.53 15.99
N ALA A 109 -16.91 15.91 14.81
CA ALA A 109 -16.86 17.30 14.36
C ALA A 109 -18.27 17.90 14.20
N HIS A 110 -19.17 17.07 13.66
CA HIS A 110 -20.53 17.39 13.24
C HIS A 110 -21.54 17.51 14.40
N GLU A 111 -21.09 17.33 15.65
CA GLU A 111 -21.96 17.14 16.81
C GLU A 111 -21.83 18.23 17.89
N GLU A 112 -22.95 18.86 18.23
CA GLU A 112 -23.02 19.81 19.34
C GLU A 112 -23.47 19.13 20.65
N GLY A 113 -22.98 19.62 21.79
CA GLY A 113 -23.32 19.08 23.11
C GLY A 113 -24.54 19.79 23.73
N PRO A 114 -25.66 19.10 24.01
CA PRO A 114 -26.81 19.73 24.67
C PRO A 114 -26.42 20.47 25.95
N GLY A 115 -26.87 21.72 26.08
CA GLY A 115 -26.61 22.58 27.25
C GLY A 115 -25.24 23.28 27.26
N THR A 116 -24.43 23.18 26.19
CA THR A 116 -23.19 23.97 26.06
C THR A 116 -23.47 25.37 25.49
N PRO A 117 -22.60 26.37 25.77
CA PRO A 117 -22.72 27.70 25.16
C PRO A 117 -22.65 27.61 23.62
N GLY A 118 -23.59 28.26 22.94
CA GLY A 118 -23.69 28.23 21.48
C GLY A 118 -24.40 27.00 20.90
N PHE A 119 -24.88 26.06 21.71
CA PHE A 119 -25.65 24.90 21.24
C PHE A 119 -26.94 25.34 20.51
N THR A 120 -27.11 24.83 19.29
CA THR A 120 -28.28 25.01 18.41
C THR A 120 -28.95 23.68 18.06
N GLY A 121 -28.21 22.59 17.95
CA GLY A 121 -28.74 21.26 17.64
C GLY A 121 -27.66 20.19 17.51
N VAL A 122 -27.97 18.95 17.93
CA VAL A 122 -26.97 17.88 18.00
C VAL A 122 -26.39 17.59 16.63
N ARG A 123 -27.23 17.40 15.59
CA ARG A 123 -26.80 17.15 14.21
C ARG A 123 -27.23 18.27 13.26
N ALA A 124 -26.66 18.31 12.06
CA ALA A 124 -26.95 19.34 11.05
C ALA A 124 -28.47 19.50 10.76
N GLY A 125 -29.23 18.40 10.71
CA GLY A 125 -30.69 18.44 10.61
C GLY A 125 -31.41 19.10 11.79
N ASP A 126 -30.89 18.96 13.01
CA ASP A 126 -31.42 19.63 14.20
C ASP A 126 -31.09 21.13 14.16
N ARG A 127 -29.85 21.48 13.78
CA ARG A 127 -29.37 22.88 13.66
C ARG A 127 -30.14 23.64 12.58
N GLY A 128 -30.31 23.04 11.41
CA GLY A 128 -31.13 23.58 10.33
C GLY A 128 -32.57 23.81 10.78
N LYS A 129 -33.17 22.83 11.48
CA LYS A 129 -34.53 22.96 12.03
C LYS A 129 -34.64 24.05 13.10
N ALA A 130 -33.63 24.21 13.95
CA ALA A 130 -33.56 25.31 14.92
C ALA A 130 -33.44 26.70 14.24
N ALA A 131 -32.80 26.78 13.09
CA ALA A 131 -32.77 27.97 12.22
C ALA A 131 -34.06 28.14 11.36
N GLY A 132 -35.05 27.24 11.47
CA GLY A 132 -36.33 27.32 10.76
C GLY A 132 -36.36 26.65 9.37
N TRP A 133 -35.41 25.76 9.06
CA TRP A 133 -35.56 24.81 7.94
C TRP A 133 -36.69 23.81 8.27
N PRO A 134 -37.58 23.45 7.31
CA PRO A 134 -38.85 22.78 7.64
C PRO A 134 -38.74 21.27 7.93
N ASN A 135 -37.59 20.64 7.67
CA ASN A 135 -37.36 19.21 7.92
C ASN A 135 -35.97 18.99 8.57
N THR A 136 -35.51 17.74 8.65
CA THR A 136 -34.17 17.38 9.14
C THR A 136 -33.30 16.74 8.06
N MET A 137 -33.67 16.88 6.78
CA MET A 137 -32.92 16.38 5.62
C MET A 137 -31.82 17.37 5.26
N VAL A 138 -30.80 17.41 6.10
CA VAL A 138 -29.64 18.31 5.98
C VAL A 138 -28.38 17.47 6.21
N ALA A 139 -27.53 17.38 5.20
CA ALA A 139 -26.21 16.78 5.29
C ALA A 139 -25.18 17.82 5.77
N GLU A 140 -23.93 17.39 5.93
CA GLU A 140 -22.85 18.29 6.32
C GLU A 140 -21.51 17.83 5.78
N VAL A 141 -20.70 18.81 5.36
CA VAL A 141 -19.28 18.65 5.12
C VAL A 141 -18.53 19.75 5.87
N MET A 142 -17.36 19.43 6.42
CA MET A 142 -16.54 20.35 7.22
C MET A 142 -15.10 20.36 6.74
N ALA A 143 -14.43 21.51 6.80
CA ALA A 143 -13.01 21.65 6.49
C ALA A 143 -12.35 22.67 7.42
N PHE A 144 -11.06 22.50 7.69
CA PHE A 144 -10.33 23.28 8.70
C PHE A 144 -9.09 23.94 8.09
N ASN A 145 -8.68 25.09 8.64
CA ASN A 145 -7.63 25.97 8.13
C ASN A 145 -7.90 26.52 6.70
N MET A 146 -9.17 26.70 6.35
CA MET A 146 -9.62 27.23 5.06
C MET A 146 -9.66 28.76 5.06
N ALA A 147 -9.07 29.40 4.04
CA ALA A 147 -9.09 30.85 3.87
C ALA A 147 -10.33 31.36 3.11
N THR A 148 -10.97 30.50 2.31
CA THR A 148 -12.17 30.82 1.51
C THR A 148 -13.10 29.61 1.43
N THR A 149 -14.38 29.83 1.16
CA THR A 149 -15.35 28.76 0.84
C THR A 149 -14.89 27.97 -0.39
N ARG A 150 -14.27 28.62 -1.38
CA ARG A 150 -13.70 27.96 -2.56
C ARG A 150 -12.65 26.91 -2.18
N GLN A 151 -11.69 27.26 -1.32
CA GLN A 151 -10.66 26.32 -0.86
C GLN A 151 -11.27 25.11 -0.13
N ALA A 152 -12.36 25.32 0.61
CA ALA A 152 -13.08 24.22 1.25
C ALA A 152 -13.75 23.29 0.21
N ILE A 153 -14.35 23.85 -0.85
CA ILE A 153 -14.91 23.09 -1.96
C ILE A 153 -13.82 22.30 -2.70
N ASP A 154 -12.68 22.91 -3.01
CA ASP A 154 -11.52 22.22 -3.60
C ASP A 154 -11.09 21.03 -2.72
N GLY A 155 -11.00 21.26 -1.41
CA GLY A 155 -10.69 20.21 -0.42
C GLY A 155 -11.71 19.06 -0.42
N TRP A 156 -13.00 19.35 -0.29
CA TRP A 156 -14.06 18.32 -0.30
C TRP A 156 -14.11 17.55 -1.62
N LEU A 157 -13.92 18.21 -2.76
CA LEU A 157 -13.87 17.58 -4.07
C LEU A 157 -12.65 16.65 -4.26
N SER A 158 -11.55 16.85 -3.52
CA SER A 158 -10.38 15.95 -3.55
C SER A 158 -10.60 14.62 -2.80
N THR A 159 -11.62 14.56 -1.93
CA THR A 159 -11.95 13.41 -1.07
C THR A 159 -13.09 12.54 -1.64
N ALA A 160 -13.43 11.41 -1.01
CA ALA A 160 -14.48 10.49 -1.48
C ALA A 160 -15.87 10.88 -0.92
N TYR A 161 -16.03 10.80 0.39
CA TYR A 161 -17.34 10.88 1.04
C TYR A 161 -17.88 12.32 1.08
N HIS A 162 -17.05 13.34 1.31
CA HIS A 162 -17.51 14.73 1.21
C HIS A 162 -17.91 15.09 -0.23
N ARG A 163 -17.16 14.61 -1.24
CA ARG A 163 -17.48 14.79 -2.66
C ARG A 163 -18.85 14.22 -3.00
N GLN A 164 -19.15 13.00 -2.55
CA GLN A 164 -20.47 12.38 -2.74
C GLN A 164 -21.58 13.28 -2.19
N ILE A 165 -21.39 13.90 -1.02
CA ILE A 165 -22.39 14.80 -0.42
C ILE A 165 -22.56 16.09 -1.24
N ILE A 166 -21.49 16.78 -1.65
CA ILE A 166 -21.61 18.07 -2.36
C ILE A 166 -21.96 17.93 -3.85
N LEU A 167 -21.84 16.73 -4.43
CA LEU A 167 -22.26 16.41 -5.79
C LEU A 167 -23.54 15.56 -5.87
N ASP A 168 -24.21 15.27 -4.74
CA ASP A 168 -25.48 14.52 -4.75
C ASP A 168 -26.59 15.31 -5.49
N GLU A 169 -27.39 14.60 -6.28
CA GLU A 169 -28.53 15.16 -7.02
C GLU A 169 -29.80 15.31 -6.15
N ASP A 170 -29.89 14.59 -5.01
CA ASP A 170 -30.99 14.77 -4.05
C ASP A 170 -30.98 16.17 -3.40
N TYR A 171 -29.84 16.87 -3.30
CA TYR A 171 -29.74 18.20 -2.70
C TYR A 171 -30.01 19.33 -3.70
N THR A 172 -30.84 20.29 -3.27
CA THR A 172 -31.29 21.45 -4.07
C THR A 172 -31.10 22.79 -3.35
N SER A 173 -30.92 22.78 -2.03
CA SER A 173 -30.58 23.97 -1.25
C SER A 173 -29.31 23.74 -0.44
N VAL A 174 -28.63 24.81 -0.03
CA VAL A 174 -27.38 24.72 0.73
C VAL A 174 -27.23 25.86 1.74
N GLY A 175 -26.67 25.54 2.90
CA GLY A 175 -26.09 26.51 3.83
C GLY A 175 -24.57 26.54 3.69
N ILE A 176 -23.96 27.72 3.79
CA ILE A 176 -22.50 27.88 3.80
C ILE A 176 -22.11 28.76 4.98
N GLY A 177 -21.10 28.36 5.75
CA GLY A 177 -20.52 29.16 6.82
C GLY A 177 -19.00 28.98 6.92
N LEU A 178 -18.26 30.08 6.98
CA LEU A 178 -16.82 30.11 7.21
C LEU A 178 -16.52 31.00 8.42
N GLN A 179 -15.87 30.44 9.44
CA GLN A 179 -15.46 31.15 10.65
C GLN A 179 -14.05 30.73 11.07
N ASN A 180 -13.12 31.69 11.13
CA ASN A 180 -11.76 31.54 11.66
C ASN A 180 -11.02 30.26 11.19
N GLY A 181 -11.15 29.92 9.90
CA GLY A 181 -10.52 28.74 9.30
C GLY A 181 -11.42 27.49 9.24
N THR A 182 -12.52 27.44 9.99
CA THR A 182 -13.50 26.34 9.92
C THR A 182 -14.59 26.67 8.91
N ALA A 183 -14.64 25.89 7.84
CA ALA A 183 -15.71 25.90 6.85
C ALA A 183 -16.72 24.78 7.16
N VAL A 184 -18.01 25.10 7.04
CA VAL A 184 -19.15 24.19 7.15
C VAL A 184 -20.05 24.45 5.96
N MET A 185 -20.46 23.39 5.27
CA MET A 185 -21.50 23.46 4.25
C MET A 185 -22.59 22.43 4.58
N ASN A 186 -23.85 22.86 4.52
CA ASN A 186 -25.02 22.05 4.82
C ASN A 186 -25.94 21.92 3.59
N PRO A 187 -25.69 20.98 2.66
CA PRO A 187 -26.62 20.63 1.59
C PRO A 187 -27.92 20.04 2.15
N ALA A 188 -29.05 20.36 1.52
CA ALA A 188 -30.37 19.98 2.03
C ALA A 188 -31.40 19.78 0.90
N SER A 189 -32.46 19.03 1.22
CA SER A 189 -33.55 18.70 0.31
C SER A 189 -34.91 18.93 0.97
N MET A 190 -35.88 19.43 0.21
CA MET A 190 -37.28 19.47 0.66
C MET A 190 -37.96 18.09 0.58
N LYS A 191 -37.55 17.27 -0.38
CA LYS A 191 -37.99 15.90 -0.67
C LYS A 191 -36.82 15.13 -1.31
N LEU A 192 -36.82 13.81 -1.24
CA LEU A 192 -35.94 12.99 -2.10
C LEU A 192 -36.51 12.97 -3.53
N GLN A 193 -35.64 13.04 -4.54
CA GLN A 193 -35.99 12.87 -5.95
C GLN A 193 -34.89 12.07 -6.65
N ARG A 194 -35.15 10.76 -6.82
CA ARG A 194 -34.24 9.81 -7.47
C ARG A 194 -34.87 9.32 -8.76
N ASP A 195 -34.46 9.90 -9.87
CA ASP A 195 -34.92 9.55 -11.22
C ASP A 195 -33.76 9.35 -12.23
N SER A 196 -32.54 9.81 -11.93
CA SER A 196 -31.38 9.55 -12.79
C SER A 196 -30.97 8.07 -12.76
N THR A 197 -31.18 7.39 -13.89
CA THR A 197 -30.59 6.07 -14.16
C THR A 197 -29.26 6.14 -14.91
N GLU A 198 -28.71 7.34 -15.11
CA GLU A 198 -27.40 7.57 -15.75
C GLU A 198 -26.34 7.92 -14.71
N ALA A 199 -25.19 7.25 -14.76
CA ALA A 199 -24.04 7.54 -13.92
C ALA A 199 -23.46 8.96 -14.19
N ARG A 200 -23.49 9.79 -13.15
CA ARG A 200 -22.77 11.06 -13.01
C ARG A 200 -21.34 10.75 -12.55
N VAL A 201 -20.35 11.46 -13.07
CA VAL A 201 -18.93 11.09 -12.88
C VAL A 201 -18.06 12.26 -12.44
N TYR A 202 -17.09 11.98 -11.57
CA TYR A 202 -16.06 12.92 -11.15
C TYR A 202 -14.70 12.21 -10.99
N PRO A 203 -13.57 12.70 -11.56
CA PRO A 203 -13.42 13.83 -12.46
C PRO A 203 -14.40 13.79 -13.64
N TYR A 204 -15.04 14.93 -13.94
CA TYR A 204 -16.08 15.02 -14.96
C TYR A 204 -15.48 14.91 -16.38
N ASP A 205 -16.31 14.62 -17.38
CA ASP A 205 -15.81 14.44 -18.75
C ASP A 205 -15.16 15.72 -19.30
N GLY A 206 -13.98 15.58 -19.87
CA GLY A 206 -13.14 16.70 -20.31
C GLY A 206 -12.45 17.50 -19.19
N MET A 207 -12.59 17.13 -17.90
CA MET A 207 -11.98 17.87 -16.78
C MET A 207 -10.47 18.05 -16.96
N LYS A 208 -9.97 19.23 -16.57
CA LYS A 208 -8.54 19.59 -16.56
C LYS A 208 -8.12 19.95 -15.14
N GLY A 209 -6.92 19.53 -14.74
CA GLY A 209 -6.41 19.79 -13.39
C GLY A 209 -6.95 18.85 -12.33
N ALA A 210 -7.44 17.66 -12.71
CA ALA A 210 -7.86 16.63 -11.74
C ALA A 210 -6.71 16.15 -10.85
N ASP A 211 -7.02 15.72 -9.63
CA ASP A 211 -6.03 15.28 -8.66
C ASP A 211 -5.18 14.11 -9.16
N VAL A 212 -3.90 14.13 -8.79
CA VAL A 212 -2.93 13.10 -9.19
C VAL A 212 -2.82 11.99 -8.16
N GLY A 213 -2.94 12.33 -6.88
CA GLY A 213 -2.89 11.40 -5.76
C GLY A 213 -3.91 11.76 -4.69
N PHE A 214 -4.25 10.77 -3.86
CA PHE A 214 -4.99 10.97 -2.62
C PHE A 214 -4.19 10.35 -1.47
N TYR A 215 -4.08 11.07 -0.36
CA TYR A 215 -3.11 10.82 0.70
C TYR A 215 -3.81 10.62 2.06
N GLY A 216 -5.02 10.05 2.04
CA GLY A 216 -5.78 9.71 3.24
C GLY A 216 -6.37 10.87 4.04
N PHE A 217 -6.42 12.09 3.48
CA PHE A 217 -6.94 13.29 4.12
C PHE A 217 -8.48 13.34 4.21
N GLU A 218 -9.10 12.28 4.72
CA GLU A 218 -10.54 12.19 5.00
C GLU A 218 -10.80 11.45 6.32
N ASN A 219 -11.95 11.67 6.95
CA ASN A 219 -12.36 10.94 8.15
C ASN A 219 -13.85 10.53 8.04
N PRO A 220 -14.17 9.23 7.88
CA PRO A 220 -13.24 8.10 7.79
C PRO A 220 -12.35 8.16 6.53
N ASN A 221 -11.13 7.62 6.61
CA ASN A 221 -10.23 7.54 5.46
C ASN A 221 -10.49 6.23 4.68
N PRO A 222 -10.88 6.28 3.39
CA PRO A 222 -11.12 5.06 2.60
C PRO A 222 -9.87 4.22 2.35
N LEU A 223 -8.66 4.78 2.38
CA LEU A 223 -7.42 4.02 2.13
C LEU A 223 -7.00 3.12 3.31
N VAL A 224 -7.49 3.40 4.52
CA VAL A 224 -7.42 2.44 5.65
C VAL A 224 -8.11 1.12 5.29
N ALA A 225 -9.08 1.17 4.37
CA ALA A 225 -9.64 -0.04 3.81
C ALA A 225 -8.60 -0.77 2.95
N PHE A 226 -7.90 -0.17 1.99
CA PHE A 226 -7.01 -0.95 1.10
C PHE A 226 -5.62 -1.29 1.67
N GLY A 227 -5.37 -1.01 2.95
CA GLY A 227 -4.07 -1.26 3.61
C GLY A 227 -2.94 -0.35 3.11
N VAL A 228 -3.26 0.77 2.45
CA VAL A 228 -2.28 1.70 1.84
C VAL A 228 -2.37 3.09 2.46
N GLU A 229 -1.26 3.83 2.44
CA GLU A 229 -1.22 5.21 2.94
C GLU A 229 -1.68 6.24 1.90
N HIS A 230 -1.52 5.92 0.60
CA HIS A 230 -1.86 6.79 -0.51
C HIS A 230 -2.32 6.00 -1.74
N SER A 231 -2.97 6.70 -2.68
CA SER A 231 -3.42 6.19 -3.97
C SER A 231 -3.23 7.27 -5.04
N GLY A 232 -3.53 6.95 -6.31
CA GLY A 232 -3.85 7.95 -7.32
C GLY A 232 -5.11 8.75 -6.97
N GLY A 233 -5.35 9.85 -7.69
CA GLY A 233 -6.49 10.73 -7.48
C GLY A 233 -7.82 9.97 -7.61
N ILE A 234 -8.73 10.20 -6.65
CA ILE A 234 -9.98 9.42 -6.54
C ILE A 234 -10.87 9.69 -7.75
N ILE A 235 -11.31 8.63 -8.42
CA ILE A 235 -12.31 8.65 -9.49
C ILE A 235 -13.62 8.11 -8.90
N SER A 236 -14.77 8.60 -9.38
CA SER A 236 -16.09 8.27 -8.83
C SER A 236 -17.18 8.27 -9.91
N ALA A 237 -18.13 7.35 -9.77
CA ALA A 237 -19.34 7.24 -10.58
C ALA A 237 -20.57 7.00 -9.68
N SER A 238 -21.56 7.88 -9.74
CA SER A 238 -22.75 7.90 -8.88
C SER A 238 -24.03 7.83 -9.72
N ALA A 239 -25.04 7.09 -9.27
CA ALA A 239 -26.37 7.04 -9.91
C ALA A 239 -27.48 7.38 -8.90
N GLY A 240 -28.65 7.83 -9.36
CA GLY A 240 -29.80 8.12 -8.48
C GLY A 240 -30.33 6.86 -7.77
N PHE A 241 -30.14 5.69 -8.38
CA PHE A 241 -30.46 4.38 -7.81
C PHE A 241 -29.19 3.65 -7.34
N ALA A 242 -29.34 2.74 -6.39
CA ALA A 242 -28.25 1.89 -5.93
C ALA A 242 -27.69 1.04 -7.08
N ILE A 243 -26.36 0.96 -7.16
CA ILE A 243 -25.62 0.15 -8.13
C ILE A 243 -25.52 -1.28 -7.57
N ASP A 244 -25.81 -2.27 -8.42
CA ASP A 244 -25.97 -3.68 -8.02
C ASP A 244 -24.77 -4.55 -8.43
N SER A 245 -24.24 -4.29 -9.63
CA SER A 245 -22.97 -4.81 -10.10
C SER A 245 -22.26 -3.78 -10.97
N PHE A 246 -20.94 -3.85 -11.06
CA PHE A 246 -20.15 -3.01 -11.95
C PHE A 246 -18.85 -3.70 -12.42
N GLU A 247 -18.37 -3.27 -13.59
CA GLU A 247 -17.06 -3.56 -14.15
C GLU A 247 -16.46 -2.24 -14.66
N ALA A 248 -15.15 -2.03 -14.49
CA ALA A 248 -14.50 -0.83 -14.99
C ALA A 248 -13.08 -1.09 -15.52
N SER A 249 -12.63 -0.25 -16.44
CA SER A 249 -11.20 -0.13 -16.76
C SER A 249 -10.80 1.34 -16.86
N ILE A 250 -9.56 1.62 -16.46
CA ILE A 250 -8.94 2.95 -16.51
C ILE A 250 -7.73 2.80 -17.42
N LEU A 251 -7.68 3.56 -18.51
CA LEU A 251 -6.59 3.56 -19.48
C LEU A 251 -5.79 4.86 -19.38
N ASP A 252 -4.46 4.75 -19.42
CA ASP A 252 -3.57 5.90 -19.54
C ASP A 252 -3.54 6.50 -20.97
N ALA A 253 -2.76 7.56 -21.15
CA ALA A 253 -2.62 8.25 -22.44
C ALA A 253 -1.95 7.40 -23.54
N GLN A 254 -1.41 6.23 -23.19
CA GLN A 254 -0.81 5.25 -24.09
C GLN A 254 -1.74 4.05 -24.33
N GLY A 255 -2.92 4.01 -23.70
CA GLY A 255 -3.90 2.94 -23.83
C GLY A 255 -3.61 1.70 -23.00
N LYS A 256 -2.74 1.79 -21.99
CA LYS A 256 -2.43 0.71 -21.05
C LYS A 256 -3.34 0.81 -19.82
N ASP A 257 -3.76 -0.33 -19.28
CA ASP A 257 -4.53 -0.41 -18.05
C ASP A 257 -3.78 0.14 -16.82
N VAL A 258 -4.49 0.95 -16.04
CA VAL A 258 -4.08 1.50 -14.75
C VAL A 258 -4.78 0.67 -13.66
N PRO A 259 -4.03 -0.12 -12.86
CA PRO A 259 -4.61 -0.87 -11.75
C PRO A 259 -5.26 0.06 -10.73
N TYR A 260 -6.37 -0.36 -10.14
CA TYR A 260 -7.09 0.39 -9.11
C TYR A 260 -7.60 -0.54 -8.00
N TYR A 261 -7.89 0.04 -6.85
CA TYR A 261 -8.80 -0.48 -5.84
C TYR A 261 -10.18 0.14 -6.03
N SER A 262 -11.26 -0.53 -5.61
CA SER A 262 -12.61 0.02 -5.72
C SER A 262 -13.47 -0.22 -4.48
N GLU A 263 -14.47 0.65 -4.33
CA GLU A 263 -15.42 0.68 -3.21
C GLU A 263 -16.82 1.02 -3.76
N LEU A 264 -17.86 0.41 -3.21
CA LEU A 264 -19.25 0.82 -3.43
C LEU A 264 -19.81 1.40 -2.13
N HIS A 265 -19.99 2.71 -2.09
CA HIS A 265 -20.51 3.44 -0.94
C HIS A 265 -21.90 4.03 -1.25
N GLY A 266 -22.94 3.33 -0.81
CA GLY A 266 -24.34 3.69 -1.07
C GLY A 266 -24.69 3.56 -2.56
N ASN A 267 -24.74 4.69 -3.27
CA ASN A 267 -25.04 4.79 -4.70
C ASN A 267 -23.84 5.25 -5.55
N THR A 268 -22.64 5.33 -4.96
CA THR A 268 -21.40 5.76 -5.63
C THR A 268 -20.38 4.64 -5.63
N VAL A 269 -19.82 4.34 -6.80
CA VAL A 269 -18.59 3.55 -6.93
C VAL A 269 -17.40 4.50 -6.95
N PHE A 270 -16.45 4.27 -6.06
CA PHE A 270 -15.13 4.92 -6.07
C PHE A 270 -14.08 3.99 -6.67
N PHE A 271 -13.10 4.59 -7.36
CA PHE A 271 -11.89 3.94 -7.84
C PHE A 271 -10.67 4.72 -7.36
N TYR A 272 -9.75 4.02 -6.71
CA TYR A 272 -8.50 4.53 -6.17
C TYR A 272 -7.35 3.89 -6.98
N PRO A 273 -6.78 4.56 -7.99
CA PRO A 273 -5.67 4.01 -8.76
C PRO A 273 -4.51 3.61 -7.83
N LYS A 274 -3.84 2.48 -8.09
CA LYS A 274 -2.83 1.94 -7.16
C LYS A 274 -1.57 2.80 -7.09
N ASP A 275 -1.19 3.42 -8.20
CA ASP A 275 -0.09 4.38 -8.30
C ASP A 275 -0.63 5.82 -8.35
N VAL A 276 0.18 6.80 -7.90
CA VAL A 276 -0.06 8.23 -8.19
C VAL A 276 -0.13 8.43 -9.71
N LEU A 277 -1.15 9.14 -10.19
CA LEU A 277 -1.38 9.40 -11.60
C LEU A 277 -0.35 10.40 -12.17
N ASP A 278 -0.01 10.24 -13.43
CA ASP A 278 0.98 11.06 -14.13
C ASP A 278 0.48 12.48 -14.35
N GLY A 279 1.40 13.46 -14.29
CA GLY A 279 1.08 14.87 -14.49
C GLY A 279 0.66 15.19 -15.93
N TYR A 280 -0.27 16.15 -16.07
CA TYR A 280 -0.83 16.67 -17.32
C TYR A 280 -1.27 15.58 -18.32
N SER A 281 -1.60 14.39 -17.82
CA SER A 281 -1.83 13.18 -18.61
C SER A 281 -3.32 12.90 -18.72
N VAL A 282 -3.72 12.38 -19.88
CA VAL A 282 -5.11 12.02 -20.15
C VAL A 282 -5.37 10.61 -19.66
N TYR A 283 -6.42 10.42 -18.87
CA TYR A 283 -6.94 9.12 -18.48
C TYR A 283 -8.34 8.94 -19.04
N THR A 284 -8.66 7.72 -19.49
CA THR A 284 -9.98 7.36 -20.03
C THR A 284 -10.56 6.23 -19.21
N VAL A 285 -11.74 6.45 -18.65
CA VAL A 285 -12.45 5.48 -17.81
C VAL A 285 -13.62 4.90 -18.60
N LYS A 286 -13.78 3.58 -18.53
CA LYS A 286 -14.96 2.85 -18.97
C LYS A 286 -15.61 2.23 -17.74
N PHE A 287 -16.91 2.40 -17.60
CA PHE A 287 -17.70 1.93 -16.46
C PHE A 287 -18.99 1.30 -16.95
N ASP A 288 -19.11 -0.01 -16.79
CA ASP A 288 -20.31 -0.78 -17.06
C ASP A 288 -20.98 -1.17 -15.73
N TYR A 289 -22.31 -1.07 -15.65
CA TYR A 289 -23.03 -1.25 -14.38
C TYR A 289 -24.47 -1.73 -14.56
N THR A 290 -25.03 -2.35 -13.52
CA THR A 290 -26.46 -2.59 -13.33
C THR A 290 -26.99 -1.82 -12.14
N LEU A 291 -28.28 -1.47 -12.17
CA LEU A 291 -28.98 -0.84 -11.05
C LEU A 291 -29.78 -1.89 -10.27
N TYR A 292 -30.01 -1.64 -8.99
CA TYR A 292 -30.69 -2.59 -8.09
C TYR A 292 -32.07 -2.99 -8.61
N LYS A 293 -32.29 -4.31 -8.73
CA LYS A 293 -33.46 -4.96 -9.34
C LYS A 293 -33.62 -4.79 -10.87
N GLU A 294 -32.61 -4.31 -11.58
CA GLU A 294 -32.61 -4.22 -13.04
C GLU A 294 -31.59 -5.15 -13.70
N SER A 295 -32.01 -5.84 -14.77
CA SER A 295 -31.12 -6.67 -15.62
C SER A 295 -30.43 -5.88 -16.74
N GLN A 296 -30.69 -4.58 -16.88
CA GLN A 296 -30.14 -3.75 -17.95
C GLN A 296 -28.71 -3.27 -17.60
N ARG A 297 -27.71 -3.90 -18.23
CA ARG A 297 -26.34 -3.38 -18.27
C ARG A 297 -26.32 -2.01 -18.98
N ARG A 298 -25.79 -1.01 -18.30
CA ARG A 298 -25.50 0.34 -18.80
C ARG A 298 -24.00 0.51 -18.95
N SER A 299 -23.59 1.53 -19.69
CA SER A 299 -22.19 1.88 -19.91
C SER A 299 -22.00 3.40 -19.85
N LYS A 300 -20.88 3.85 -19.30
CA LYS A 300 -20.40 5.24 -19.33
C LYS A 300 -18.92 5.21 -19.68
N THR A 301 -18.51 6.03 -20.66
CA THR A 301 -17.09 6.26 -20.98
C THR A 301 -16.83 7.75 -20.94
N TRP A 302 -15.72 8.17 -20.32
CA TRP A 302 -15.31 9.56 -20.22
C TRP A 302 -13.79 9.69 -20.08
N SER A 303 -13.25 10.88 -20.33
CA SER A 303 -11.82 11.15 -20.19
C SER A 303 -11.57 12.42 -19.38
N PHE A 304 -10.54 12.41 -18.55
CA PHE A 304 -10.08 13.59 -17.80
C PHE A 304 -8.58 13.82 -17.99
N THR A 305 -8.08 14.97 -17.53
CA THR A 305 -6.65 15.32 -17.55
C THR A 305 -6.23 15.81 -16.18
N THR A 306 -5.17 15.22 -15.65
CA THR A 306 -4.61 15.52 -14.34
C THR A 306 -4.00 16.93 -14.25
N GLY A 307 -3.77 17.38 -13.02
CA GLY A 307 -2.94 18.54 -12.68
C GLY A 307 -1.44 18.28 -12.93
N LYS A 308 -0.58 19.05 -12.26
CA LYS A 308 0.86 19.12 -12.57
C LYS A 308 1.63 17.78 -12.50
N GLY A 309 1.14 16.82 -11.73
CA GLY A 309 1.93 15.65 -11.32
C GLY A 309 2.86 15.98 -10.17
N ASN A 310 3.34 14.94 -9.49
CA ASN A 310 4.42 15.08 -8.53
C ASN A 310 5.78 15.17 -9.26
N THR A 311 6.67 16.01 -8.74
CA THR A 311 8.00 16.22 -9.30
C THR A 311 8.98 15.26 -8.62
N MET A 312 9.68 14.41 -9.38
CA MET A 312 10.75 13.58 -8.82
C MET A 312 11.83 14.46 -8.15
N LYS A 313 12.25 14.09 -6.94
CA LYS A 313 13.26 14.78 -6.12
C LYS A 313 14.52 13.96 -5.88
N GLY A 314 14.43 12.64 -5.89
CA GLY A 314 15.58 11.76 -5.66
C GLY A 314 15.41 10.38 -6.27
N LEU A 315 16.54 9.66 -6.37
CA LEU A 315 16.63 8.28 -6.82
C LEU A 315 17.50 7.49 -5.84
N THR A 316 16.99 6.38 -5.32
CA THR A 316 17.72 5.46 -4.44
C THR A 316 17.61 4.03 -4.95
N ALA A 317 18.53 3.15 -4.54
CA ALA A 317 18.41 1.71 -4.78
C ALA A 317 17.72 0.99 -3.60
N GLN A 318 17.52 -0.33 -3.73
CA GLN A 318 16.95 -1.14 -2.66
C GLN A 318 17.76 -1.08 -1.34
N TYR A 319 19.08 -0.87 -1.38
CA TYR A 319 19.93 -0.75 -0.19
C TYR A 319 20.98 0.36 -0.37
N ASP A 320 21.49 0.87 0.76
CA ASP A 320 22.39 2.04 0.83
C ASP A 320 23.85 1.73 0.46
N GLU A 321 24.24 0.45 0.48
CA GLU A 321 25.45 -0.10 -0.16
C GLU A 321 25.06 -1.44 -0.80
N LEU A 322 25.17 -1.56 -2.13
CA LEU A 322 24.98 -2.83 -2.84
C LEU A 322 26.28 -3.64 -2.87
N VAL A 323 26.20 -4.96 -2.74
CA VAL A 323 27.38 -5.83 -2.77
C VAL A 323 27.19 -7.05 -3.69
N LEU A 324 28.26 -7.49 -4.34
CA LEU A 324 28.25 -8.63 -5.26
C LEU A 324 29.62 -9.31 -5.37
N ASN A 325 29.67 -10.57 -5.80
CA ASN A 325 30.94 -11.28 -6.08
C ASN A 325 31.51 -10.91 -7.46
N SER A 326 32.84 -10.96 -7.62
CA SER A 326 33.46 -10.91 -8.96
C SER A 326 33.00 -12.09 -9.83
N GLY A 327 32.45 -11.76 -11.01
CA GLY A 327 31.83 -12.69 -11.95
C GLY A 327 30.32 -12.90 -11.77
N SER A 328 29.70 -12.31 -10.74
CA SER A 328 28.25 -12.37 -10.51
C SER A 328 27.54 -11.13 -11.07
N LYS A 329 26.23 -11.30 -11.33
CA LYS A 329 25.32 -10.22 -11.71
C LYS A 329 24.32 -9.91 -10.59
N LEU A 330 23.85 -8.67 -10.53
CA LEU A 330 22.84 -8.20 -9.57
C LEU A 330 21.93 -7.16 -10.25
N PRO A 331 20.64 -7.43 -10.48
CA PRO A 331 19.69 -6.39 -10.90
C PRO A 331 19.46 -5.40 -9.76
N MET A 332 19.52 -4.11 -10.06
CA MET A 332 19.10 -3.06 -9.12
C MET A 332 17.59 -2.85 -9.20
N GLN A 333 16.97 -2.68 -8.03
CA GLN A 333 15.62 -2.10 -7.92
C GLN A 333 15.81 -0.65 -7.52
N ILE A 334 15.15 0.27 -8.23
CA ILE A 334 15.29 1.72 -8.04
C ILE A 334 13.96 2.27 -7.53
N THR A 335 14.03 3.14 -6.52
CA THR A 335 12.89 3.88 -5.97
C THR A 335 13.11 5.36 -6.21
N ALA A 336 12.15 6.01 -6.86
CA ALA A 336 12.07 7.46 -6.95
C ALA A 336 11.38 8.01 -5.69
N SER A 337 11.84 9.17 -5.20
CA SER A 337 11.13 9.99 -4.22
C SER A 337 10.62 11.27 -4.87
N TYR A 338 9.50 11.79 -4.38
CA TYR A 338 8.73 12.87 -5.02
C TYR A 338 8.50 14.08 -4.10
N ASP A 339 7.99 15.18 -4.65
CA ASP A 339 7.79 16.45 -3.94
C ASP A 339 6.52 16.54 -3.07
N ASP A 340 5.64 15.55 -3.21
CA ASP A 340 4.53 15.24 -2.29
C ASP A 340 4.98 14.37 -1.09
N GLY A 341 6.23 13.89 -1.08
CA GLY A 341 6.77 12.97 -0.08
C GLY A 341 6.57 11.48 -0.37
N THR A 342 5.95 11.12 -1.50
CA THR A 342 5.75 9.71 -1.88
C THR A 342 7.03 9.05 -2.43
N PHE A 343 7.00 7.72 -2.47
CA PHE A 343 8.04 6.86 -3.03
C PHE A 343 7.40 5.85 -3.99
N ALA A 344 7.96 5.67 -5.18
CA ALA A 344 7.42 4.74 -6.18
C ALA A 344 8.51 4.17 -7.09
N THR A 345 8.17 3.17 -7.90
CA THR A 345 9.03 2.74 -9.01
C THR A 345 9.10 3.85 -10.06
N PRO A 346 10.29 4.30 -10.52
CA PRO A 346 10.39 5.37 -11.50
C PRO A 346 9.70 5.00 -12.83
N LYS A 347 8.68 5.78 -13.19
CA LYS A 347 8.01 5.66 -14.51
C LYS A 347 8.85 6.25 -15.66
N THR A 348 9.71 7.23 -15.35
CA THR A 348 10.67 7.79 -16.32
C THR A 348 11.90 6.89 -16.42
N ALA A 349 12.44 6.76 -17.63
CA ALA A 349 13.64 5.95 -17.86
C ALA A 349 14.82 6.44 -17.01
N ILE A 350 15.47 5.50 -16.32
CA ILE A 350 16.70 5.74 -15.55
C ILE A 350 17.90 5.41 -16.42
N THR A 351 18.88 6.30 -16.43
CA THR A 351 20.21 6.04 -17.02
C THR A 351 21.21 5.73 -15.91
N TYR A 352 22.15 4.83 -16.22
CA TYR A 352 23.11 4.29 -15.25
C TYR A 352 24.54 4.53 -15.72
N SER A 353 25.43 4.93 -14.81
CA SER A 353 26.87 5.01 -15.10
C SER A 353 27.71 4.53 -13.91
N SER A 354 28.79 3.80 -14.19
CA SER A 354 29.71 3.27 -13.18
C SER A 354 30.95 4.16 -13.05
N SER A 355 31.42 4.39 -11.83
CA SER A 355 32.68 5.10 -11.56
C SER A 355 33.93 4.33 -12.01
N SER A 356 33.79 3.07 -12.43
CA SER A 356 34.87 2.29 -13.06
C SER A 356 34.29 1.20 -13.98
N PRO A 357 33.87 1.54 -15.23
CA PRO A 357 33.19 0.59 -16.12
C PRO A 357 34.00 -0.67 -16.49
N THR A 358 35.33 -0.64 -16.31
CA THR A 358 36.25 -1.77 -16.52
C THR A 358 36.42 -2.67 -15.29
N SER A 359 35.79 -2.31 -14.16
CA SER A 359 35.90 -2.99 -12.86
C SER A 359 34.52 -3.37 -12.28
N LEU A 360 33.51 -2.54 -12.55
CA LEU A 360 32.09 -2.78 -12.30
C LEU A 360 31.33 -2.28 -13.52
N LYS A 361 30.66 -3.16 -14.26
CA LYS A 361 29.76 -2.75 -15.34
C LYS A 361 28.36 -2.51 -14.77
N VAL A 362 27.60 -1.68 -15.47
CA VAL A 362 26.14 -1.58 -15.33
C VAL A 362 25.54 -1.55 -16.74
N SER A 363 24.43 -2.26 -16.95
CA SER A 363 23.71 -2.32 -18.22
C SER A 363 22.55 -1.30 -18.27
N PRO A 364 21.95 -1.04 -19.46
CA PRO A 364 20.83 -0.09 -19.59
C PRO A 364 19.59 -0.47 -18.76
N ASP A 365 19.39 -1.77 -18.52
CA ASP A 365 18.35 -2.35 -17.66
C ASP A 365 18.74 -2.41 -16.16
N GLY A 366 19.80 -1.72 -15.75
CA GLY A 366 20.18 -1.57 -14.34
C GLY A 366 20.85 -2.81 -13.71
N VAL A 367 21.33 -3.76 -14.51
CA VAL A 367 22.02 -4.95 -14.00
C VAL A 367 23.52 -4.68 -13.84
N LEU A 368 24.00 -4.84 -12.61
CA LEU A 368 25.41 -4.76 -12.25
C LEU A 368 26.14 -6.06 -12.64
N GLU A 369 27.39 -5.95 -13.09
CA GLU A 369 28.30 -7.08 -13.28
C GLU A 369 29.67 -6.73 -12.65
N GLY A 370 30.01 -7.41 -11.56
CA GLY A 370 31.26 -7.17 -10.83
C GLY A 370 32.43 -7.84 -11.55
N VAL A 371 33.40 -7.06 -12.05
CA VAL A 371 34.55 -7.58 -12.81
C VAL A 371 35.80 -7.72 -11.94
N LYS A 372 36.10 -6.69 -11.13
CA LYS A 372 37.27 -6.65 -10.24
C LYS A 372 36.84 -6.34 -8.80
N PRO A 373 37.54 -6.86 -7.77
CA PRO A 373 37.25 -6.55 -6.38
C PRO A 373 37.56 -5.08 -6.06
N GLY A 374 36.71 -4.44 -5.25
CA GLY A 374 36.88 -3.05 -4.84
C GLY A 374 35.57 -2.37 -4.47
N SER A 375 35.67 -1.09 -4.09
CA SER A 375 34.53 -0.20 -3.85
C SER A 375 34.41 0.81 -4.98
N TYR A 376 33.19 0.99 -5.48
CA TYR A 376 32.82 1.80 -6.63
C TYR A 376 31.55 2.59 -6.31
N LYS A 377 31.13 3.44 -7.25
CA LYS A 377 29.83 4.12 -7.22
C LYS A 377 29.11 3.91 -8.55
N VAL A 378 27.79 3.83 -8.49
CA VAL A 378 26.90 3.89 -9.67
C VAL A 378 26.03 5.12 -9.54
N THR A 379 26.09 6.01 -10.53
CA THR A 379 25.21 7.17 -10.63
C THR A 379 23.94 6.78 -11.37
N LEU A 380 22.80 7.10 -10.79
CA LEU A 380 21.46 6.99 -11.35
C LEU A 380 21.07 8.38 -11.86
N SER A 381 20.56 8.53 -13.08
CA SER A 381 20.11 9.83 -13.58
C SER A 381 18.78 9.74 -14.36
N SER A 382 17.84 10.64 -14.06
CA SER A 382 16.61 10.85 -14.82
C SER A 382 16.35 12.36 -14.96
N GLY A 383 16.57 12.89 -16.16
CA GLY A 383 16.62 14.34 -16.37
C GLY A 383 17.72 14.99 -15.53
N GLU A 384 17.35 16.00 -14.74
CA GLU A 384 18.25 16.68 -13.80
C GLU A 384 18.40 15.93 -12.45
N VAL A 385 17.49 15.00 -12.12
CA VAL A 385 17.53 14.25 -10.86
C VAL A 385 18.62 13.20 -10.92
N GLN A 386 19.49 13.18 -9.91
CA GLN A 386 20.56 12.19 -9.77
C GLN A 386 20.55 11.50 -8.41
N GLY A 387 20.80 10.19 -8.43
CA GLY A 387 21.09 9.36 -7.26
C GLY A 387 22.51 8.80 -7.34
N THR A 388 23.06 8.32 -6.23
CA THR A 388 24.38 7.66 -6.22
C THR A 388 24.35 6.48 -5.27
N VAL A 389 24.67 5.30 -5.80
CA VAL A 389 24.66 4.02 -5.08
C VAL A 389 26.10 3.58 -4.86
N PRO A 390 26.59 3.48 -3.60
CA PRO A 390 27.81 2.76 -3.28
C PRO A 390 27.69 1.29 -3.67
N VAL A 391 28.71 0.75 -4.35
CA VAL A 391 28.75 -0.66 -4.74
C VAL A 391 30.09 -1.28 -4.35
N ARG A 392 30.10 -2.43 -3.68
CA ARG A 392 31.34 -3.17 -3.37
C ARG A 392 31.34 -4.56 -4.01
N VAL A 393 32.34 -4.78 -4.87
CA VAL A 393 32.62 -6.08 -5.45
C VAL A 393 33.58 -6.84 -4.54
N PHE A 394 33.18 -8.02 -4.07
CA PHE A 394 34.02 -8.93 -3.30
C PHE A 394 34.89 -9.81 -4.22
N GLU A 395 36.06 -10.21 -3.74
CA GLU A 395 36.90 -11.25 -4.36
C GLU A 395 36.14 -12.57 -4.54
N ARG A 396 36.24 -13.20 -5.71
CA ARG A 396 35.63 -14.52 -5.94
C ARG A 396 36.16 -15.55 -4.94
N LEU A 397 35.27 -16.23 -4.21
CA LEU A 397 35.67 -17.26 -3.27
C LEU A 397 36.26 -18.48 -4.00
N LYS A 398 37.29 -19.07 -3.41
CA LYS A 398 37.85 -20.35 -3.84
C LYS A 398 36.82 -21.46 -3.59
N SER A 399 36.68 -22.38 -4.53
CA SER A 399 35.71 -23.48 -4.45
C SER A 399 36.38 -24.84 -4.37
N LYS A 400 35.72 -25.79 -3.70
CA LYS A 400 36.20 -27.15 -3.46
C LYS A 400 35.07 -28.15 -3.51
N SER A 401 35.34 -29.30 -4.12
CA SER A 401 34.45 -30.45 -4.02
C SER A 401 34.68 -31.16 -2.69
N TYR A 402 33.61 -31.41 -1.94
CA TYR A 402 33.65 -32.17 -0.71
C TYR A 402 33.14 -33.60 -1.00
N PRO A 403 33.79 -34.65 -0.44
CA PRO A 403 33.39 -36.02 -0.72
C PRO A 403 32.01 -36.31 -0.14
N SER A 404 31.17 -37.02 -0.90
CA SER A 404 29.85 -37.45 -0.45
C SER A 404 29.96 -38.56 0.60
N THR A 405 29.09 -38.50 1.61
CA THR A 405 28.85 -39.62 2.52
C THR A 405 27.61 -40.37 2.04
N ASP A 406 27.71 -41.70 1.95
CA ASP A 406 26.61 -42.60 1.58
C ASP A 406 25.62 -42.78 2.75
N PRO A 407 24.36 -42.31 2.64
CA PRO A 407 23.41 -42.39 3.76
C PRO A 407 23.02 -43.81 4.17
N ALA A 408 23.15 -44.80 3.28
CA ALA A 408 22.87 -46.21 3.60
C ALA A 408 23.80 -46.79 4.69
N LYS A 409 24.89 -46.09 5.03
CA LYS A 409 25.85 -46.46 6.07
C LYS A 409 25.59 -45.76 7.43
N ILE A 410 24.55 -44.93 7.52
CA ILE A 410 24.22 -44.12 8.70
C ILE A 410 23.13 -44.79 9.54
N LYS A 411 23.41 -44.98 10.82
CA LYS A 411 22.65 -45.91 11.69
C LYS A 411 21.49 -45.28 12.48
N ASP A 412 21.34 -43.96 12.44
CA ASP A 412 20.53 -43.17 13.38
C ASP A 412 19.67 -42.08 12.72
N ILE A 413 19.41 -42.19 11.41
CA ILE A 413 18.61 -41.22 10.63
C ILE A 413 17.31 -41.79 10.06
N ALA A 414 17.14 -43.11 10.07
CA ALA A 414 16.03 -43.79 9.41
C ALA A 414 14.68 -43.51 10.10
N GLY A 415 13.65 -43.20 9.32
CA GLY A 415 12.27 -43.00 9.80
C GLY A 415 12.02 -41.64 10.45
N ARG A 416 12.98 -40.70 10.40
CA ARG A 416 12.81 -39.35 10.93
C ARG A 416 12.24 -38.40 9.89
N ALA A 417 11.43 -37.42 10.33
CA ALA A 417 10.89 -36.37 9.46
C ALA A 417 11.98 -35.48 8.83
N ASP A 418 13.16 -35.40 9.43
CA ASP A 418 14.33 -34.65 8.94
C ASP A 418 15.27 -35.48 8.05
N GLN A 419 15.00 -36.79 7.84
CA GLN A 419 15.89 -37.73 7.13
C GLN A 419 16.33 -37.19 5.76
N SER A 420 15.40 -36.74 4.91
CA SER A 420 15.69 -36.28 3.54
C SER A 420 16.70 -35.12 3.49
N ALA A 421 16.66 -34.22 4.47
CA ALA A 421 17.61 -33.11 4.57
C ALA A 421 18.99 -33.59 5.05
N ILE A 422 19.02 -34.56 5.97
CA ILE A 422 20.27 -35.18 6.41
C ILE A 422 20.92 -35.95 5.24
N GLU A 423 20.13 -36.70 4.46
CA GLU A 423 20.61 -37.39 3.25
C GLU A 423 21.17 -36.42 2.20
N TRP A 424 20.47 -35.31 1.93
CA TRP A 424 20.98 -34.26 1.05
C TRP A 424 22.32 -33.70 1.55
N ALA A 425 22.45 -33.42 2.85
CA ALA A 425 23.65 -32.85 3.43
C ALA A 425 24.85 -33.82 3.39
N LEU A 426 24.59 -35.11 3.62
CA LEU A 426 25.58 -36.20 3.50
C LEU A 426 26.03 -36.38 2.05
N ARG A 427 25.08 -36.49 1.10
CA ARG A 427 25.38 -36.65 -0.34
C ARG A 427 26.08 -35.41 -0.92
N SER A 428 25.87 -34.24 -0.34
CA SER A 428 26.53 -32.98 -0.73
C SER A 428 27.92 -32.76 -0.08
N GLY A 429 28.37 -33.64 0.81
CA GLY A 429 29.65 -33.49 1.53
C GLY A 429 29.67 -32.36 2.57
N ILE A 430 28.50 -31.82 2.93
CA ILE A 430 28.34 -30.75 3.91
C ILE A 430 28.61 -31.30 5.32
N VAL A 431 28.09 -32.49 5.59
CA VAL A 431 28.26 -33.23 6.86
C VAL A 431 28.79 -34.64 6.61
N GLY A 432 29.25 -35.28 7.69
CA GLY A 432 29.62 -36.69 7.72
C GLY A 432 29.23 -37.34 9.05
N ALA A 433 29.49 -38.64 9.14
CA ALA A 433 29.28 -39.46 10.34
C ALA A 433 30.41 -39.31 11.38
N ASP A 434 30.15 -39.76 12.61
CA ASP A 434 31.19 -40.11 13.57
C ASP A 434 31.86 -41.46 13.25
N ALA A 435 32.90 -41.81 14.01
CA ALA A 435 33.65 -43.05 13.83
C ALA A 435 32.83 -44.35 14.01
N ASN A 436 31.61 -44.26 14.56
CA ASN A 436 30.70 -45.40 14.75
C ASN A 436 29.69 -45.55 13.60
N GLY A 437 29.65 -44.62 12.65
CA GLY A 437 28.63 -44.55 11.60
C GLY A 437 27.32 -43.90 12.08
N LYS A 438 27.38 -42.99 13.07
CA LYS A 438 26.25 -42.18 13.53
C LYS A 438 26.33 -40.74 13.03
N PHE A 439 25.23 -40.17 12.57
CA PHE A 439 25.12 -38.76 12.24
C PHE A 439 24.90 -37.89 13.49
N ARG A 440 24.26 -38.44 14.54
CA ARG A 440 23.82 -37.73 15.76
C ARG A 440 22.91 -36.54 15.44
N PRO A 441 21.66 -36.80 14.99
CA PRO A 441 20.76 -35.73 14.54
C PRO A 441 20.40 -34.70 15.62
N ASP A 442 20.32 -35.14 16.88
CA ASP A 442 19.82 -34.32 17.99
C ASP A 442 20.93 -33.60 18.81
N ASP A 443 22.21 -33.90 18.53
CA ASP A 443 23.35 -33.14 19.08
C ASP A 443 23.28 -31.67 18.62
N SER A 444 23.57 -30.73 19.52
CA SER A 444 23.60 -29.28 19.22
C SER A 444 24.78 -28.88 18.32
N VAL A 445 24.56 -27.96 17.39
CA VAL A 445 25.60 -27.42 16.50
C VAL A 445 26.24 -26.17 17.09
N SER A 446 27.58 -26.11 17.13
CA SER A 446 28.30 -24.88 17.52
C SER A 446 28.36 -23.84 16.39
N GLU A 447 28.61 -22.56 16.72
CA GLU A 447 28.75 -21.49 15.72
C GLU A 447 29.78 -21.85 14.62
N ALA A 448 30.94 -22.41 15.02
CA ALA A 448 32.00 -22.84 14.10
C ALA A 448 31.58 -24.03 13.22
N GLN A 449 30.83 -24.99 13.77
CA GLN A 449 30.31 -26.12 13.01
C GLN A 449 29.27 -25.68 11.98
N PHE A 450 28.31 -24.82 12.39
CA PHE A 450 27.29 -24.31 11.47
C PHE A 450 27.93 -23.48 10.35
N LEU A 451 28.88 -22.59 10.69
CA LEU A 451 29.59 -21.77 9.70
C LEU A 451 30.31 -22.64 8.65
N ILE A 452 30.94 -23.75 9.05
CA ILE A 452 31.58 -24.67 8.09
C ILE A 452 30.55 -25.43 7.25
N MET A 453 29.45 -25.90 7.83
CA MET A 453 28.37 -26.52 7.06
C MET A 453 27.80 -25.54 6.02
N LEU A 454 27.53 -24.31 6.44
CA LEU A 454 27.04 -23.20 5.62
C LEU A 454 27.99 -22.87 4.44
N LEU A 455 29.30 -22.76 4.69
CA LEU A 455 30.29 -22.55 3.63
C LEU A 455 30.35 -23.75 2.65
N ARG A 456 30.19 -24.98 3.13
CA ARG A 456 30.15 -26.20 2.29
C ARG A 456 28.88 -26.30 1.45
N THR A 457 27.74 -25.79 1.91
CA THR A 457 26.51 -25.66 1.10
C THR A 457 26.75 -24.88 -0.19
N TYR A 458 27.68 -23.92 -0.17
CA TYR A 458 28.13 -23.14 -1.33
C TYR A 458 29.49 -23.60 -1.91
N LYS A 459 29.98 -24.77 -1.49
CA LYS A 459 31.23 -25.41 -1.95
C LYS A 459 32.47 -24.52 -1.80
N ILE A 460 32.52 -23.66 -0.78
CA ILE A 460 33.62 -22.73 -0.52
C ILE A 460 34.77 -23.47 0.18
N ASP A 461 36.01 -23.30 -0.30
CA ASP A 461 37.20 -23.92 0.30
C ASP A 461 37.70 -23.13 1.52
N ASP A 462 36.99 -23.28 2.64
CA ASP A 462 37.27 -22.64 3.91
C ASP A 462 38.73 -22.83 4.39
N GLU A 463 39.26 -24.05 4.25
CA GLU A 463 40.65 -24.40 4.59
C GLU A 463 41.70 -23.55 3.85
N SER A 464 41.42 -23.15 2.61
CA SER A 464 42.35 -22.36 1.79
C SER A 464 42.51 -20.89 2.23
N TYR A 465 41.82 -20.49 3.31
CA TYR A 465 41.93 -19.19 3.99
C TYR A 465 42.52 -19.31 5.41
N ALA A 466 42.85 -20.52 5.88
CA ALA A 466 43.46 -20.75 7.18
C ALA A 466 44.99 -20.53 7.16
N SER A 467 45.59 -20.21 8.31
CA SER A 467 47.05 -20.16 8.44
C SER A 467 47.66 -21.57 8.62
N LYS A 468 48.96 -21.72 8.32
CA LYS A 468 49.71 -22.98 8.52
C LYS A 468 49.78 -23.43 9.99
N LYS A 469 49.51 -22.54 10.96
CA LYS A 469 49.49 -22.82 12.40
C LYS A 469 48.20 -22.26 13.00
N LYS A 470 47.07 -22.84 12.57
CA LYS A 470 45.72 -22.49 13.04
C LYS A 470 45.67 -22.34 14.56
N LYS A 471 45.09 -21.24 15.06
CA LYS A 471 44.75 -21.06 16.48
C LYS A 471 43.41 -21.72 16.85
N HIS A 472 42.55 -21.94 15.86
CA HIS A 472 41.26 -22.61 16.00
C HIS A 472 41.00 -23.48 14.78
N TRP A 473 40.36 -24.63 14.94
CA TRP A 473 40.18 -25.60 13.86
C TRP A 473 39.44 -25.02 12.64
N ALA A 474 38.48 -24.12 12.88
CA ALA A 474 37.68 -23.42 11.88
C ALA A 474 38.24 -22.04 11.46
N GLU A 475 39.51 -21.74 11.74
CA GLU A 475 40.12 -20.41 11.47
C GLU A 475 39.90 -19.91 10.03
N GLY A 476 39.99 -20.78 9.03
CA GLY A 476 39.74 -20.42 7.63
C GLY A 476 38.31 -19.96 7.35
N ALA A 477 37.32 -20.63 7.95
CA ALA A 477 35.91 -20.25 7.88
C ALA A 477 35.66 -18.86 8.51
N TYR A 478 36.28 -18.58 9.67
CA TYR A 478 36.22 -17.25 10.29
C TYR A 478 36.94 -16.17 9.47
N ASN A 479 38.00 -16.51 8.74
CA ASN A 479 38.66 -15.58 7.83
C ASN A 479 37.78 -15.26 6.61
N VAL A 480 37.08 -16.25 6.02
CA VAL A 480 36.06 -16.02 4.99
C VAL A 480 34.94 -15.12 5.52
N ALA A 481 34.39 -15.45 6.69
CA ALA A 481 33.31 -14.69 7.30
C ALA A 481 33.70 -13.22 7.58
N LYS A 482 34.90 -12.98 8.12
CA LYS A 482 35.44 -11.63 8.33
C LYS A 482 35.67 -10.89 7.01
N ALA A 483 36.17 -11.57 5.98
CA ALA A 483 36.32 -10.99 4.64
C ALA A 483 34.98 -10.69 3.95
N ARG A 484 33.86 -11.20 4.49
CA ARG A 484 32.49 -11.00 4.01
C ARG A 484 31.59 -10.18 4.92
N ASN A 485 32.09 -9.70 6.05
CA ASN A 485 31.31 -9.02 7.09
C ASN A 485 30.09 -9.83 7.58
N LEU A 486 30.21 -11.16 7.67
CA LEU A 486 29.10 -11.99 8.14
C LEU A 486 28.83 -11.78 9.63
N LEU A 487 27.54 -11.71 9.99
CA LEU A 487 27.06 -11.51 11.35
C LEU A 487 27.26 -12.77 12.19
N LEU A 488 28.36 -12.81 12.94
CA LEU A 488 28.72 -13.88 13.88
C LEU A 488 28.80 -13.33 15.30
N PHE A 489 28.29 -14.06 16.28
CA PHE A 489 28.28 -13.59 17.68
C PHE A 489 29.70 -13.56 18.28
N SER A 490 30.56 -14.50 17.87
CA SER A 490 31.98 -14.52 18.25
C SER A 490 32.88 -13.49 17.55
N SER A 491 32.32 -12.64 16.66
CA SER A 491 33.05 -11.53 16.04
C SER A 491 33.31 -10.36 17.00
N GLY A 492 32.49 -10.22 18.05
CA GLY A 492 32.62 -9.16 19.03
C GLY A 492 33.88 -9.27 19.90
N PRO A 493 34.44 -8.15 20.38
CA PRO A 493 35.59 -8.15 21.29
C PRO A 493 35.37 -9.07 22.49
N GLY A 494 36.32 -9.96 22.74
CA GLY A 494 36.28 -10.88 23.89
C GLY A 494 35.23 -12.00 23.81
N LYS A 495 34.66 -12.31 22.63
CA LYS A 495 33.63 -13.36 22.44
C LYS A 495 34.11 -14.63 21.71
N SER A 496 35.42 -14.84 21.61
CA SER A 496 36.01 -15.93 20.81
C SER A 496 35.66 -17.35 21.27
N GLU A 497 35.22 -17.51 22.51
CA GLU A 497 34.76 -18.76 23.11
C GLU A 497 33.37 -19.18 22.61
N PHE A 498 32.55 -18.26 22.07
CA PHE A 498 31.24 -18.60 21.49
C PHE A 498 31.33 -19.46 20.21
N ARG A 499 32.53 -19.57 19.60
CA ARG A 499 32.78 -20.41 18.42
C ARG A 499 32.45 -21.88 18.64
N ASP A 500 32.77 -22.38 19.84
CA ASP A 500 32.53 -23.77 20.24
C ASP A 500 31.32 -23.88 21.19
N LYS A 501 30.48 -22.83 21.30
CA LYS A 501 29.18 -22.87 22.00
C LYS A 501 28.03 -23.13 21.02
N PRO A 502 26.94 -23.77 21.47
CA PRO A 502 25.74 -23.99 20.66
C PRO A 502 25.18 -22.70 20.06
N MET A 503 24.72 -22.77 18.81
CA MET A 503 24.06 -21.67 18.12
C MET A 503 22.53 -21.78 18.24
N ASN A 504 21.85 -20.64 18.40
CA ASN A 504 20.39 -20.56 18.44
C ASN A 504 19.82 -19.99 17.14
N ARG A 505 18.53 -20.22 16.89
CA ARG A 505 17.85 -19.81 15.65
C ARG A 505 18.01 -18.31 15.33
N TYR A 506 17.99 -17.44 16.33
CA TYR A 506 18.18 -15.99 16.16
C TYR A 506 19.57 -15.61 15.62
N ARG A 507 20.64 -16.25 16.12
CA ARG A 507 22.00 -16.06 15.57
C ARG A 507 22.12 -16.62 14.15
N THR A 508 21.45 -17.74 13.87
CA THR A 508 21.38 -18.31 12.52
C THR A 508 20.71 -17.37 11.52
N ALA A 509 19.62 -16.69 11.91
CA ALA A 509 18.93 -15.71 11.07
C ALA A 509 19.84 -14.54 10.67
N GLY A 510 20.53 -13.92 11.65
CA GLY A 510 21.49 -12.85 11.40
C GLY A 510 22.62 -13.28 10.46
N LEU A 511 23.22 -14.46 10.72
CA LEU A 511 24.26 -15.03 9.87
C LEU A 511 23.78 -15.24 8.42
N ILE A 512 22.59 -15.82 8.23
CA ILE A 512 22.02 -16.07 6.89
C ILE A 512 21.69 -14.76 6.17
N ALA A 513 21.06 -13.78 6.81
CA ALA A 513 20.79 -12.47 6.20
C ALA A 513 22.08 -11.79 5.72
N SER A 514 23.14 -11.85 6.54
CA SER A 514 24.45 -11.26 6.20
C SER A 514 25.17 -11.91 5.01
N MET A 515 24.65 -13.00 4.44
CA MET A 515 25.18 -13.61 3.23
C MET A 515 24.60 -13.03 1.94
N ASP A 516 23.41 -12.41 1.97
CA ASP A 516 22.66 -12.06 0.76
C ASP A 516 22.89 -10.64 0.24
N GLY A 517 23.66 -9.83 0.98
CA GLY A 517 23.97 -8.44 0.62
C GLY A 517 23.40 -7.39 1.56
N VAL A 518 22.89 -7.79 2.73
CA VAL A 518 22.31 -6.89 3.74
C VAL A 518 23.02 -7.03 5.08
N ASN A 519 23.04 -5.96 5.87
CA ASN A 519 23.60 -5.92 7.22
C ASN A 519 22.54 -5.37 8.19
N PHE A 520 21.39 -6.03 8.24
CA PHE A 520 20.31 -5.67 9.15
C PHE A 520 20.67 -5.97 10.60
N ASP A 521 20.22 -5.13 11.53
CA ASP A 521 20.16 -5.48 12.94
C ASP A 521 19.25 -6.72 13.15
N PHE A 522 19.57 -7.52 14.18
CA PHE A 522 19.03 -8.88 14.32
C PHE A 522 17.49 -9.04 14.25
N PRO A 523 16.64 -8.10 14.76
CA PRO A 523 15.19 -8.20 14.59
C PRO A 523 14.77 -8.13 13.11
N TYR A 524 15.35 -7.21 12.36
CA TYR A 524 15.09 -7.04 10.93
C TYR A 524 15.70 -8.17 10.10
N ALA A 525 16.85 -8.71 10.52
CA ALA A 525 17.44 -9.90 9.90
C ALA A 525 16.55 -11.15 10.06
N LEU A 526 15.81 -11.28 11.18
CA LEU A 526 14.83 -12.34 11.38
C LEU A 526 13.64 -12.21 10.40
N ASN A 527 13.06 -11.01 10.30
CA ASN A 527 12.00 -10.74 9.32
C ASN A 527 12.49 -11.01 7.88
N TYR A 528 13.72 -10.61 7.57
CA TYR A 528 14.34 -10.78 6.26
C TYR A 528 14.46 -12.25 5.83
N VAL A 529 14.95 -13.15 6.69
CA VAL A 529 15.09 -14.58 6.36
C VAL A 529 13.74 -15.31 6.29
N LEU A 530 12.70 -14.77 6.92
CA LEU A 530 11.33 -15.25 6.76
C LEU A 530 10.73 -14.78 5.42
N ALA A 531 10.84 -13.49 5.09
CA ALA A 531 10.32 -12.91 3.85
C ALA A 531 10.94 -13.53 2.59
N HIS A 532 12.26 -13.77 2.61
CA HIS A 532 12.97 -14.43 1.52
C HIS A 532 12.87 -15.97 1.57
N ASN A 533 12.10 -16.53 2.51
CA ASN A 533 11.93 -17.97 2.72
C ASN A 533 13.29 -18.70 2.84
N TYR A 534 14.28 -18.08 3.47
CA TYR A 534 15.61 -18.65 3.73
C TYR A 534 15.64 -19.50 5.00
N MET A 535 14.86 -19.12 6.02
CA MET A 535 14.71 -19.88 7.25
C MET A 535 13.29 -19.72 7.80
N ARG A 536 12.53 -20.82 7.81
CA ARG A 536 11.19 -20.89 8.42
C ARG A 536 11.27 -20.82 9.95
N GLY A 537 10.20 -20.39 10.60
CA GLY A 537 10.04 -20.54 12.05
C GLY A 537 9.83 -22.00 12.47
N THR A 538 9.67 -22.23 13.78
CA THR A 538 9.39 -23.57 14.32
C THR A 538 7.91 -23.92 14.30
N GLN A 539 7.02 -22.95 14.42
CA GLN A 539 5.56 -23.15 14.38
C GLN A 539 4.88 -22.42 13.23
N GLY A 540 5.44 -21.31 12.73
CA GLY A 540 4.84 -20.48 11.67
C GLY A 540 5.86 -19.51 11.07
N ASN A 541 5.39 -18.60 10.21
CA ASN A 541 6.24 -17.60 9.55
C ASN A 541 6.33 -16.26 10.29
N GLN A 542 5.75 -16.17 11.49
CA GLN A 542 5.73 -14.97 12.32
C GLN A 542 6.95 -14.93 13.27
N SER A 543 7.41 -13.74 13.65
CA SER A 543 8.57 -13.57 14.54
C SER A 543 8.38 -14.17 15.94
N SER A 544 7.15 -14.14 16.45
CA SER A 544 6.70 -14.82 17.67
C SER A 544 6.83 -16.36 17.58
N MET A 545 6.65 -16.92 16.38
CA MET A 545 6.65 -18.37 16.10
C MET A 545 7.99 -18.88 15.52
N PHE A 546 9.03 -18.04 15.54
CA PHE A 546 10.31 -18.35 14.91
C PHE A 546 11.18 -19.36 15.70
N GLY A 547 10.95 -19.47 17.01
CA GLY A 547 11.80 -20.26 17.92
C GLY A 547 13.14 -19.59 18.22
N SER A 548 13.21 -18.26 18.28
CA SER A 548 14.46 -17.47 18.33
C SER A 548 15.52 -17.96 19.32
N ASN A 549 15.11 -18.44 20.49
CA ASN A 549 16.01 -18.93 21.54
C ASN A 549 16.42 -20.40 21.39
N ASP A 550 15.74 -21.18 20.54
CA ASP A 550 15.94 -22.61 20.39
C ASP A 550 17.34 -22.92 19.86
N ILE A 551 18.00 -23.90 20.46
CA ILE A 551 19.32 -24.39 20.03
C ILE A 551 19.17 -25.23 18.76
N VAL A 552 19.99 -24.94 17.76
CA VAL A 552 19.96 -25.64 16.47
C VAL A 552 20.64 -27.01 16.60
N THR A 553 19.89 -28.09 16.38
CA THR A 553 20.44 -29.46 16.29
C THR A 553 21.08 -29.74 14.93
N ARG A 554 21.89 -30.80 14.83
CA ARG A 554 22.56 -31.20 13.57
C ARG A 554 21.57 -31.50 12.46
N ALA A 555 20.43 -32.11 12.78
CA ALA A 555 19.35 -32.32 11.82
C ALA A 555 18.65 -31.01 11.41
N GLN A 556 18.33 -30.14 12.37
CA GLN A 556 17.74 -28.83 12.07
C GLN A 556 18.66 -27.98 11.19
N ALA A 557 19.98 -28.02 11.42
CA ALA A 557 20.95 -27.36 10.57
C ALA A 557 20.94 -27.90 9.14
N ALA A 558 20.81 -29.21 8.93
CA ALA A 558 20.65 -29.79 7.59
C ALA A 558 19.35 -29.31 6.90
N VAL A 559 18.23 -29.24 7.62
CA VAL A 559 16.96 -28.71 7.11
C VAL A 559 17.08 -27.23 6.71
N ILE A 560 17.64 -26.39 7.58
CA ILE A 560 17.85 -24.96 7.32
C ILE A 560 18.74 -24.77 6.08
N LEU A 561 19.84 -25.51 5.96
CA LEU A 561 20.78 -25.36 4.85
C LEU A 561 20.24 -25.89 3.51
N MET A 562 19.42 -26.94 3.53
CA MET A 562 18.74 -27.44 2.32
C MET A 562 17.75 -26.39 1.79
N HIS A 563 16.93 -25.85 2.69
CA HIS A 563 15.94 -24.82 2.40
C HIS A 563 16.60 -23.51 1.94
N LEU A 564 17.72 -23.13 2.57
CA LEU A 564 18.55 -22.00 2.17
C LEU A 564 19.08 -22.16 0.73
N GLN A 565 19.68 -23.30 0.38
CA GLN A 565 20.23 -23.55 -0.97
C GLN A 565 19.13 -23.50 -2.06
N SER A 566 17.90 -23.90 -1.73
CA SER A 566 16.76 -23.82 -2.63
C SER A 566 16.40 -22.38 -3.01
N ASN A 567 16.62 -21.41 -2.12
CA ASN A 567 16.17 -20.02 -2.31
C ASN A 567 17.36 -19.05 -2.59
N MET A 568 18.47 -19.13 -1.83
CA MET A 568 19.69 -18.33 -2.02
C MET A 568 20.74 -19.09 -2.84
N LYS A 569 21.08 -18.60 -4.03
CA LYS A 569 21.95 -19.33 -4.99
C LYS A 569 23.46 -19.14 -4.81
N GLN A 570 23.89 -18.11 -4.08
CA GLN A 570 25.30 -17.81 -3.83
C GLN A 570 25.46 -17.13 -2.46
N LEU A 571 26.60 -17.35 -1.79
CA LEU A 571 27.03 -16.49 -0.67
C LEU A 571 27.72 -15.25 -1.24
N VAL A 572 27.23 -14.06 -0.92
CA VAL A 572 27.86 -12.77 -1.27
C VAL A 572 28.64 -12.20 -0.10
N GLY A 573 27.99 -12.00 1.06
CA GLY A 573 28.48 -11.19 2.18
C GLY A 573 27.71 -9.88 2.32
N ALA A 574 28.03 -9.05 3.31
CA ALA A 574 27.25 -7.89 3.72
C ALA A 574 27.94 -6.52 3.49
N PRO A 575 27.17 -5.41 3.41
CA PRO A 575 27.66 -4.03 3.55
C PRO A 575 28.37 -3.81 4.90
N LYS A 576 29.16 -2.73 5.01
CA LYS A 576 29.85 -2.38 6.27
C LYS A 576 29.01 -1.51 7.19
N SER A 577 28.24 -0.59 6.62
CA SER A 577 27.16 0.10 7.32
C SER A 577 26.06 -0.91 7.68
N VAL A 578 25.24 -0.58 8.68
CA VAL A 578 23.95 -1.25 8.89
C VAL A 578 23.04 -0.90 7.71
N THR A 579 22.20 -1.83 7.26
CA THR A 579 21.16 -1.58 6.24
C THR A 579 19.96 -0.93 6.93
N SER A 580 19.46 0.21 6.43
CA SER A 580 18.33 0.92 7.05
C SER A 580 17.08 0.02 7.17
N GLU A 581 16.38 0.12 8.29
CA GLU A 581 15.11 -0.59 8.54
C GLU A 581 14.01 -0.20 7.52
N GLU A 582 14.07 1.03 7.00
CA GLU A 582 13.24 1.56 5.91
C GLU A 582 13.42 0.80 4.58
N LYS A 583 14.45 -0.05 4.48
CA LYS A 583 14.75 -0.91 3.31
C LYS A 583 14.34 -2.36 3.51
N GLN A 584 13.53 -2.66 4.53
CA GLN A 584 12.89 -3.97 4.72
C GLN A 584 11.82 -4.20 3.63
N ALA A 585 11.75 -5.41 3.09
CA ALA A 585 10.65 -5.83 2.21
C ALA A 585 9.31 -5.93 2.98
N GLU A 586 8.20 -5.83 2.24
CA GLU A 586 6.83 -5.68 2.76
C GLU A 586 6.34 -6.78 3.73
N HIS A 587 5.22 -6.48 4.39
CA HIS A 587 4.60 -7.28 5.43
C HIS A 587 4.41 -8.76 5.08
N LEU A 588 4.96 -9.63 5.94
CA LEU A 588 4.74 -11.07 5.92
C LEU A 588 3.26 -11.40 6.10
N PHE A 589 2.63 -12.02 5.09
CA PHE A 589 1.31 -12.62 5.27
C PHE A 589 1.38 -13.74 6.32
N PRO A 590 0.55 -13.72 7.39
CA PRO A 590 0.67 -14.67 8.50
C PRO A 590 0.33 -16.11 8.11
N GLU A 591 1.24 -17.03 8.41
CA GLU A 591 1.11 -18.47 8.16
C GLU A 591 1.59 -19.28 9.38
N VAL A 592 0.93 -20.40 9.64
CA VAL A 592 1.26 -21.37 10.69
C VAL A 592 1.52 -22.73 10.04
N TYR A 593 2.69 -23.31 10.31
CA TYR A 593 3.15 -24.58 9.76
C TYR A 593 2.78 -25.80 10.62
N ILE A 594 2.65 -25.61 11.93
CA ILE A 594 2.29 -26.67 12.88
C ILE A 594 1.01 -26.26 13.59
N LYS A 595 -0.04 -27.08 13.45
CA LYS A 595 -1.37 -26.78 13.99
C LYS A 595 -1.30 -26.63 15.52
N PRO A 596 -1.65 -25.46 16.08
CA PRO A 596 -1.56 -25.22 17.51
C PRO A 596 -2.67 -25.96 18.26
N ALA A 597 -2.46 -26.20 19.55
CA ALA A 597 -3.53 -26.65 20.43
C ALA A 597 -4.56 -25.52 20.63
N LEU A 598 -5.84 -25.89 20.71
CA LEU A 598 -6.93 -24.93 20.91
C LEU A 598 -7.01 -24.49 22.39
N GLY A 599 -6.81 -23.21 22.62
CA GLY A 599 -7.00 -22.51 23.88
C GLY A 599 -8.49 -22.25 24.20
N SER A 600 -8.76 -21.19 24.96
CA SER A 600 -10.14 -20.82 25.36
C SER A 600 -10.89 -19.98 24.32
N LYS A 601 -10.16 -19.28 23.44
CA LYS A 601 -10.66 -18.44 22.35
C LYS A 601 -9.74 -18.52 21.13
N THR A 602 -9.68 -19.67 20.46
CA THR A 602 -8.77 -19.91 19.34
C THR A 602 -9.55 -20.23 18.07
N LEU A 603 -9.10 -19.68 16.94
CA LEU A 603 -9.60 -19.99 15.60
C LEU A 603 -8.42 -20.41 14.70
N ILE A 604 -8.58 -21.53 13.99
CA ILE A 604 -7.62 -22.12 13.06
C ILE A 604 -8.31 -22.30 11.72
N VAL A 605 -7.65 -21.92 10.63
CA VAL A 605 -8.16 -22.10 9.28
C VAL A 605 -7.07 -22.70 8.39
N GLU A 606 -7.40 -23.81 7.73
CA GLU A 606 -6.58 -24.47 6.71
C GLU A 606 -7.25 -24.27 5.35
N PHE A 607 -6.51 -23.79 4.34
CA PHE A 607 -7.02 -23.55 3.00
C PHE A 607 -6.32 -24.46 2.00
N GLY A 608 -7.03 -25.50 1.55
CA GLY A 608 -6.53 -26.50 0.62
C GLY A 608 -6.19 -25.90 -0.76
N THR A 609 -5.23 -26.53 -1.45
CA THR A 609 -4.88 -26.15 -2.84
C THR A 609 -6.01 -26.43 -3.82
N ASP A 610 -6.89 -27.39 -3.49
CA ASP A 610 -8.16 -27.70 -4.15
C ASP A 610 -9.21 -26.59 -4.02
N GLY A 611 -8.98 -25.60 -3.15
CA GLY A 611 -9.88 -24.49 -2.88
C GLY A 611 -10.89 -24.72 -1.76
N ARG A 612 -10.80 -25.80 -0.99
CA ARG A 612 -11.66 -26.01 0.19
C ARG A 612 -11.07 -25.38 1.45
N LEU A 613 -11.93 -24.91 2.35
CA LEU A 613 -11.54 -24.51 3.70
C LEU A 613 -11.89 -25.61 4.71
N LEU A 614 -11.02 -25.79 5.71
CA LEU A 614 -11.32 -26.43 6.98
C LEU A 614 -11.15 -25.37 8.08
N VAL A 615 -12.19 -25.15 8.87
CA VAL A 615 -12.22 -24.17 9.97
C VAL A 615 -12.46 -24.91 11.26
N GLU A 616 -11.56 -24.75 12.23
CA GLU A 616 -11.65 -25.35 13.55
C GLU A 616 -11.45 -24.27 14.62
N GLY A 617 -12.21 -24.35 15.71
CA GLY A 617 -12.09 -23.36 16.77
C GLY A 617 -12.54 -23.84 18.13
N LYS A 618 -12.20 -23.06 19.15
CA LYS A 618 -12.66 -23.26 20.52
C LYS A 618 -12.91 -21.94 21.21
N PHE A 619 -14.16 -21.72 21.60
CA PHE A 619 -14.65 -20.50 22.27
C PHE A 619 -15.48 -20.91 23.48
N THR A 620 -14.84 -21.02 24.65
CA THR A 620 -15.43 -21.59 25.87
C THR A 620 -16.57 -20.75 26.44
N ASP A 621 -16.63 -19.46 26.13
CA ASP A 621 -17.72 -18.53 26.46
C ASP A 621 -18.92 -18.62 25.49
N GLN A 622 -18.79 -19.42 24.44
CA GLN A 622 -19.81 -19.64 23.41
C GLN A 622 -20.30 -21.10 23.37
N ALA A 623 -19.94 -21.91 24.36
CA ALA A 623 -20.30 -23.33 24.46
C ALA A 623 -21.82 -23.55 24.37
N SER A 624 -22.24 -24.59 23.63
CA SER A 624 -23.64 -24.93 23.36
C SER A 624 -24.48 -23.84 22.66
N LYS A 625 -23.87 -22.78 22.09
CA LYS A 625 -24.54 -21.83 21.21
C LYS A 625 -24.50 -22.31 19.74
N GLN A 626 -25.44 -21.81 18.95
CA GLN A 626 -25.34 -21.84 17.48
C GLN A 626 -24.72 -20.51 17.01
N LEU A 627 -23.65 -20.59 16.22
CA LEU A 627 -22.92 -19.45 15.65
C LEU A 627 -22.90 -19.53 14.10
N GLU A 628 -22.23 -18.57 13.47
CA GLU A 628 -22.03 -18.51 12.01
C GLU A 628 -20.55 -18.30 11.69
N ILE A 629 -20.01 -19.11 10.78
CA ILE A 629 -18.78 -18.82 10.03
C ILE A 629 -19.17 -18.12 8.73
N GLN A 630 -18.68 -16.90 8.54
CA GLN A 630 -18.77 -16.15 7.30
C GLN A 630 -17.42 -16.23 6.55
N ILE A 631 -17.47 -16.53 5.26
CA ILE A 631 -16.31 -16.60 4.37
C ILE A 631 -16.50 -15.57 3.27
N ASP A 632 -15.59 -14.60 3.26
CA ASP A 632 -15.57 -13.48 2.31
C ASP A 632 -14.32 -13.58 1.43
N GLN A 633 -14.43 -13.05 0.21
CA GLN A 633 -13.27 -12.76 -0.62
C GLN A 633 -12.29 -11.86 0.14
N HIS A 634 -10.98 -12.17 0.07
CA HIS A 634 -9.98 -11.23 0.57
C HIS A 634 -9.85 -10.06 -0.40
N LEU A 635 -10.57 -8.98 -0.09
CA LEU A 635 -10.04 -7.65 -0.29
C LEU A 635 -9.03 -7.38 0.84
N ASP A 636 -8.10 -6.46 0.63
CA ASP A 636 -7.08 -6.04 1.60
C ASP A 636 -7.68 -5.29 2.82
N ASN A 637 -9.00 -5.45 3.07
CA ASN A 637 -9.87 -4.44 3.70
C ASN A 637 -10.64 -4.83 4.97
N VAL A 638 -10.94 -3.77 5.73
CA VAL A 638 -11.94 -3.72 6.81
C VAL A 638 -13.38 -3.73 6.28
N GLN A 639 -13.59 -3.41 4.99
CA GLN A 639 -14.84 -3.77 4.32
C GLN A 639 -14.88 -5.30 4.15
N THR A 640 -15.97 -5.94 4.57
CA THR A 640 -16.25 -7.33 4.22
C THR A 640 -16.23 -7.46 2.70
N GLY A 641 -15.23 -8.15 2.16
CA GLY A 641 -15.17 -8.47 0.73
C GLY A 641 -16.38 -9.29 0.30
N LYS A 642 -16.54 -9.52 -0.99
CA LYS A 642 -17.71 -10.21 -1.54
C LYS A 642 -18.00 -11.48 -0.75
N LEU A 643 -19.18 -11.54 -0.11
CA LEU A 643 -19.61 -12.69 0.66
C LEU A 643 -19.67 -13.92 -0.25
N LEU A 644 -18.91 -14.96 0.10
CA LEU A 644 -18.86 -16.21 -0.66
C LEU A 644 -19.73 -17.27 -0.02
N GLU A 645 -19.68 -17.42 1.31
CA GLU A 645 -20.42 -18.46 2.03
C GLU A 645 -20.77 -18.05 3.48
N LYS A 646 -21.91 -18.53 3.98
CA LYS A 646 -22.31 -18.49 5.39
C LYS A 646 -22.62 -19.91 5.85
N ILE A 647 -21.91 -20.37 6.88
CA ILE A 647 -21.99 -21.73 7.39
C ILE A 647 -22.49 -21.67 8.85
N PRO A 648 -23.69 -22.17 9.16
CA PRO A 648 -24.15 -22.28 10.54
C PRO A 648 -23.35 -23.37 11.27
N VAL A 649 -22.88 -23.06 12.47
CA VAL A 649 -22.03 -23.94 13.27
C VAL A 649 -22.66 -24.16 14.64
N GLN A 650 -22.75 -25.42 15.07
CA GLN A 650 -23.11 -25.76 16.45
C GLN A 650 -21.85 -25.89 17.28
N ILE A 651 -21.74 -25.13 18.36
CA ILE A 651 -20.61 -25.17 19.29
C ILE A 651 -20.89 -26.23 20.37
N ASP A 652 -19.94 -27.11 20.64
CA ASP A 652 -20.14 -28.19 21.61
C ASP A 652 -20.14 -27.68 23.08
N SER A 653 -20.38 -28.58 24.03
CA SER A 653 -20.38 -28.28 25.47
C SER A 653 -19.02 -27.88 26.06
N SER A 654 -17.92 -28.07 25.31
CA SER A 654 -16.56 -27.65 25.65
C SER A 654 -16.13 -26.35 24.96
N GLY A 655 -16.99 -25.79 24.09
CA GLY A 655 -16.70 -24.64 23.25
C GLY A 655 -16.09 -24.96 21.89
N HIS A 656 -15.90 -26.25 21.53
CA HIS A 656 -15.24 -26.70 20.31
C HIS A 656 -16.18 -26.73 19.09
N PHE A 657 -15.61 -26.55 17.90
CA PHE A 657 -16.24 -26.87 16.62
C PHE A 657 -15.20 -27.17 15.52
N SER A 658 -15.62 -27.91 14.49
CA SER A 658 -14.86 -28.12 13.26
C SER A 658 -15.84 -28.24 12.07
N ILE A 659 -15.62 -27.46 11.01
CA ILE A 659 -16.44 -27.47 9.79
C ILE A 659 -15.57 -27.34 8.53
N SER A 660 -16.10 -27.76 7.39
CA SER A 660 -15.50 -27.49 6.07
C SER A 660 -16.40 -26.60 5.23
N SER A 661 -15.84 -25.85 4.28
CA SER A 661 -16.64 -25.16 3.26
C SER A 661 -17.49 -26.15 2.47
N THR A 662 -18.70 -25.74 2.08
CA THR A 662 -19.52 -26.54 1.15
C THR A 662 -18.96 -26.41 -0.27
N GLY A 663 -18.58 -25.20 -0.68
CA GLY A 663 -17.96 -24.90 -1.97
C GLY A 663 -16.43 -25.04 -2.01
N THR A 664 -15.89 -24.75 -3.20
CA THR A 664 -14.47 -24.50 -3.48
C THR A 664 -14.30 -23.09 -4.04
N TYR A 665 -13.31 -22.36 -3.56
CA TYR A 665 -13.03 -20.98 -3.97
C TYR A 665 -11.89 -20.91 -4.99
N SER A 666 -11.75 -19.80 -5.72
CA SER A 666 -10.67 -19.54 -6.69
C SER A 666 -9.56 -18.63 -6.16
N ASP A 667 -9.84 -17.88 -5.11
CA ASP A 667 -9.03 -16.77 -4.60
C ASP A 667 -7.69 -17.21 -3.99
N ALA A 668 -6.70 -16.31 -4.01
CA ALA A 668 -5.38 -16.57 -3.44
C ALA A 668 -5.36 -16.47 -1.90
N ILE A 669 -6.23 -15.63 -1.34
CA ILE A 669 -6.42 -15.38 0.09
C ILE A 669 -7.94 -15.28 0.34
N LEU A 670 -8.41 -15.70 1.52
CA LEU A 670 -9.79 -15.52 1.99
C LEU A 670 -9.82 -14.91 3.38
N ASN A 671 -10.88 -14.16 3.67
CA ASN A 671 -11.21 -13.66 5.00
C ASN A 671 -12.27 -14.57 5.63
N VAL A 672 -12.01 -15.08 6.83
CA VAL A 672 -12.91 -15.96 7.59
C VAL A 672 -13.26 -15.29 8.91
N PHE A 673 -14.56 -15.20 9.18
CA PHE A 673 -15.11 -14.53 10.35
C PHE A 673 -15.97 -15.50 11.16
N LEU A 674 -15.68 -15.67 12.46
CA LEU A 674 -16.62 -16.23 13.41
C LEU A 674 -17.42 -15.08 14.03
N ARG A 675 -18.74 -15.05 13.81
CA ARG A 675 -19.64 -14.06 14.40
C ARG A 675 -20.27 -14.61 15.68
N THR A 676 -20.12 -13.89 16.79
CA THR A 676 -20.86 -14.11 18.05
C THR A 676 -21.82 -12.95 18.31
N PRO A 677 -22.76 -13.06 19.27
CA PRO A 677 -23.60 -11.94 19.67
C PRO A 677 -22.83 -10.74 20.23
N GLU A 678 -21.61 -10.97 20.73
CA GLU A 678 -20.80 -9.98 21.46
C GLU A 678 -19.59 -9.47 20.66
N ALA A 679 -19.07 -10.23 19.69
CA ALA A 679 -17.86 -9.91 18.93
C ALA A 679 -17.82 -10.57 17.54
N ILE A 680 -16.90 -10.09 16.69
CA ILE A 680 -16.52 -10.74 15.43
C ILE A 680 -15.03 -11.10 15.51
N TYR A 681 -14.70 -12.37 15.34
CA TYR A 681 -13.33 -12.86 15.33
C TYR A 681 -12.90 -13.11 13.88
N ALA A 682 -11.92 -12.35 13.40
CA ALA A 682 -11.48 -12.35 12.01
C ALA A 682 -10.09 -13.01 11.85
N ILE A 683 -9.93 -13.82 10.82
CA ILE A 683 -8.65 -14.42 10.41
C ILE A 683 -8.57 -14.50 8.88
N ASN A 684 -7.42 -14.15 8.31
CA ASN A 684 -7.14 -14.33 6.88
C ASN A 684 -6.33 -15.63 6.65
N VAL A 685 -6.50 -16.26 5.50
CA VAL A 685 -5.77 -17.48 5.14
C VAL A 685 -5.41 -17.50 3.66
N LYS A 686 -4.19 -17.92 3.33
CA LYS A 686 -3.69 -18.03 1.95
C LYS A 686 -3.84 -19.46 1.41
N ARG A 687 -4.15 -19.62 0.13
CA ARG A 687 -4.31 -20.94 -0.51
C ARG A 687 -3.06 -21.79 -0.39
N GLY A 688 -3.23 -23.04 0.00
CA GLY A 688 -2.16 -24.00 0.24
C GLY A 688 -1.44 -23.79 1.58
N SER A 689 -2.06 -23.09 2.54
CA SER A 689 -1.48 -22.78 3.85
C SER A 689 -2.52 -22.86 4.96
N MET A 690 -2.06 -22.69 6.21
CA MET A 690 -2.89 -22.59 7.41
C MET A 690 -2.55 -21.29 8.14
N ASN A 691 -3.53 -20.70 8.83
CA ASN A 691 -3.31 -19.63 9.78
C ASN A 691 -4.06 -19.94 11.10
N ALA A 692 -3.60 -19.37 12.21
CA ALA A 692 -4.26 -19.51 13.51
C ALA A 692 -4.15 -18.21 14.32
N SER A 693 -5.21 -17.91 15.09
CA SER A 693 -5.30 -16.73 15.96
C SER A 693 -5.89 -17.13 17.31
N ASP A 694 -5.33 -16.56 18.39
CA ASP A 694 -5.84 -16.71 19.75
C ASP A 694 -6.23 -15.34 20.31
N TYR A 695 -7.47 -15.24 20.78
CA TYR A 695 -8.15 -14.03 21.20
C TYR A 695 -8.44 -14.03 22.72
N SER A 696 -7.60 -14.72 23.51
CA SER A 696 -7.71 -14.78 24.98
C SER A 696 -7.02 -13.62 25.73
N ARG A 697 -6.70 -12.52 25.04
CA ARG A 697 -6.01 -11.33 25.57
C ARG A 697 -6.97 -10.20 25.94
#